data_AF-A0A1V5ZT33-F1
#
_entry.id   AF-A0A1V5ZT33-F1
#
_cell.length_a   1.000
_cell.length_b   1.000
_cell.length_c   1.000
_cell.angle_alpha   90.00
_cell.angle_beta   90.00
_cell.angle_gamma   90.00
#
_symmetry.space_group_name_H-M   'P 1'
#
loop_
_entity.id
_entity.type
_entity.pdbx_description
1 polymer ?
#
loop_
_entity_poly.entity_id
_entity_poly.type
_entity_poly.pdbx_seq_one_letter_code
_entity_poly.pdbx_strand_id
1 'polypeptide(L)'
;MKTPLKRAICPSHPLLILMAPAGQGGHLATRGYTGEARFMVECWHRLPDDIKPHVSIQIEGICDDHFRRNEMLLPIAQAEGVPITVQVQTNNSDLNDTVPMDTVRRYVDTYSCIDGLQIAEASQRTFVSHGGGPEYSMGRNARYARDIIRICGEYGLFMSWQLMSENFAAIGCSADNEALFDTVCEYGEYVIPMHEMNCEFAKYIDHLSAFGLWFSGATANWGVEAQSWYWSDAGLSTPGSFEPGSLDMPGEMYSIMFMLGAVGGATAYSVEPSWDIWPGPGEWRFRDWVVPTFRRLVSERLIPERHNVAKVTPVAYHLPRCERPIQFHAISDDLDFDHGAGRLIRGTFGVYDRARDPELIPNDPRFGWFPVLPAKTDRSVLGQFQRVLRPGDVDSPERARELMGTYYPPIDRGTAWSQIVGDLIFAVNTHENWFVPEEVRLQIPRRPRDVRIESAGTSQLRLRWDKAEGDNAYRVWRTRDGVETCLTENPTTETEFLLAPVEQGDQFAVSAITSATEEFAQTLHLHQFLVFNRAESRRSEWVNAAGDKTERFRFAESVPQGSEYVLEAERRCAGCLPVQDLTSPPVAPDDPFSSVKLAIMDHMAKWKSFVEAEDLDGIMGMYAADYSEPDGRGKDWVEAAFRLVLRRYMESQFARLVKEWGALPGWRNPAFRLLVREWKSVTNDTAEVLVVAHMWAGGGPEMEPSDMFNHPFGRPHTTVMRWRRTNQGWKIAGTDPAFLRIEDTAIFRFRYQGW
;
A
#
# COMPACT_ATOMS: atom_id res chain seq x y z
N MET A 1 5.37 8.51 35.05
CA MET A 1 5.48 9.91 34.59
C MET A 1 5.89 9.83 33.13
N LYS A 2 5.20 10.53 32.22
CA LYS A 2 5.50 10.47 30.78
C LYS A 2 6.65 11.43 30.44
N THR A 3 7.64 10.96 29.69
CA THR A 3 8.83 11.71 29.27
C THR A 3 8.61 12.26 27.86
N PRO A 4 8.88 13.55 27.56
CA PRO A 4 8.72 14.07 26.20
C PRO A 4 9.46 13.23 25.16
N LEU A 5 8.90 13.11 23.95
CA LEU A 5 9.57 12.40 22.86
C LEU A 5 11.00 12.91 22.64
N LYS A 6 11.95 11.99 22.49
CA LYS A 6 13.35 12.28 22.14
C LYS A 6 13.48 13.01 20.80
N ARG A 7 12.52 12.80 19.90
CA ARG A 7 12.43 13.48 18.59
C ARG A 7 11.02 14.02 18.36
N ALA A 8 10.94 15.20 17.76
CA ALA A 8 9.67 15.71 17.27
C ALA A 8 9.22 14.89 16.04
N ILE A 9 7.93 14.60 15.92
CA ILE A 9 7.34 13.96 14.74
C ILE A 9 6.08 14.75 14.40
N CYS A 10 6.09 15.40 13.23
CA CYS A 10 5.01 16.25 12.75
C CYS A 10 5.19 16.54 11.24
N PRO A 11 4.25 17.22 10.56
CA PRO A 11 4.36 17.50 9.13
C PRO A 11 5.64 18.24 8.71
N SER A 12 6.18 19.13 9.56
CA SER A 12 7.45 19.83 9.29
C SER A 12 8.69 19.04 9.67
N HIS A 13 8.53 17.93 10.39
CA HIS A 13 9.61 17.03 10.79
C HIS A 13 9.13 15.57 10.73
N PRO A 14 8.84 15.06 9.53
CA PRO A 14 8.39 13.68 9.38
C PRO A 14 9.51 12.70 9.76
N LEU A 15 9.13 11.47 10.08
CA LEU A 15 10.01 10.35 10.39
C LEU A 15 10.15 9.43 9.17
N LEU A 16 11.36 8.99 8.88
CA LEU A 16 11.70 7.96 7.91
C LEU A 16 12.46 6.81 8.62
N ILE A 17 11.84 5.65 8.72
CA ILE A 17 12.43 4.44 9.30
C ILE A 17 13.03 3.62 8.15
N LEU A 18 14.29 3.23 8.28
CA LEU A 18 14.99 2.43 7.26
C LEU A 18 15.47 1.14 7.89
N MET A 19 15.02 -0.01 7.38
CA MET A 19 15.52 -1.32 7.79
C MET A 19 17.04 -1.36 7.67
N ALA A 20 17.77 -1.78 8.71
CA ALA A 20 19.22 -1.87 8.67
C ALA A 20 19.69 -2.78 7.52
N PRO A 21 20.90 -2.57 6.98
CA PRO A 21 21.43 -3.44 5.95
C PRO A 21 21.54 -4.89 6.46
N ALA A 22 20.63 -5.75 5.98
CA ALA A 22 20.57 -7.16 6.33
C ALA A 22 21.04 -8.02 5.15
N GLY A 23 21.90 -8.99 5.45
CA GLY A 23 22.59 -9.80 4.45
C GLY A 23 21.79 -10.98 3.93
N GLN A 24 20.76 -10.78 3.10
CA GLN A 24 20.34 -11.81 2.14
C GLN A 24 21.27 -11.74 0.92
N GLY A 25 22.51 -12.13 1.17
CA GLY A 25 23.62 -12.10 0.25
C GLY A 25 24.87 -12.32 1.10
N GLY A 26 25.59 -13.43 0.89
CA GLY A 26 26.68 -13.92 1.76
C GLY A 26 27.85 -12.95 2.04
N HIS A 27 27.78 -11.70 1.58
CA HIS A 27 28.76 -10.65 1.84
C HIS A 27 28.69 -10.03 3.25
N LEU A 28 27.54 -10.01 3.94
CA LEU A 28 27.44 -9.54 5.32
C LEU A 28 27.61 -10.67 6.35
N ALA A 29 27.08 -11.86 6.06
CA ALA A 29 27.27 -13.05 6.90
C ALA A 29 28.76 -13.42 7.12
N THR A 30 29.63 -13.06 6.18
CA THR A 30 31.08 -13.27 6.27
C THR A 30 31.83 -12.24 7.12
N ARG A 31 31.18 -11.15 7.57
CA ARG A 31 31.82 -10.05 8.30
C ARG A 31 31.64 -10.11 9.83
N GLY A 32 30.74 -10.94 10.34
CA GLY A 32 30.36 -10.99 11.75
C GLY A 32 29.69 -9.69 12.25
N TYR A 33 29.17 -9.69 13.48
CA TYR A 33 28.36 -8.56 14.01
C TYR A 33 29.10 -7.22 14.07
N THR A 34 30.38 -7.20 14.40
CA THR A 34 31.17 -5.95 14.38
C THR A 34 31.29 -5.38 12.97
N GLY A 35 31.45 -6.24 11.96
CA GLY A 35 31.55 -5.79 10.58
C GLY A 35 30.21 -5.33 10.01
N GLU A 36 29.12 -5.96 10.43
CA GLU A 36 27.75 -5.52 10.16
C GLU A 36 27.48 -4.14 10.77
N ALA A 37 27.83 -3.93 12.04
CA ALA A 37 27.64 -2.65 12.72
C ALA A 37 28.41 -1.51 12.03
N ARG A 38 29.66 -1.76 11.62
CA ARG A 38 30.43 -0.78 10.84
C ARG A 38 29.82 -0.49 9.48
N PHE A 39 29.28 -1.51 8.81
CA PHE A 39 28.60 -1.31 7.52
C PHE A 39 27.32 -0.49 7.66
N MET A 40 26.55 -0.69 8.73
CA MET A 40 25.40 0.16 9.06
C MET A 40 25.82 1.62 9.26
N VAL A 41 26.92 1.88 9.97
CA VAL A 41 27.48 3.24 10.14
C VAL A 41 27.95 3.83 8.81
N GLU A 42 28.62 3.03 7.96
CA GLU A 42 28.98 3.46 6.61
C GLU A 42 27.76 3.86 5.78
N CYS A 43 26.67 3.09 5.87
CA CYS A 43 25.41 3.37 5.20
C CYS A 43 24.75 4.64 5.76
N TRP A 44 24.73 4.82 7.08
CA TRP A 44 24.25 6.04 7.74
C TRP A 44 24.96 7.28 7.21
N HIS A 45 26.29 7.25 7.07
CA HIS A 45 27.04 8.39 6.57
C HIS A 45 26.78 8.72 5.09
N ARG A 46 26.33 7.74 4.29
CA ARG A 46 25.96 7.94 2.87
C ARG A 46 24.62 8.63 2.70
N LEU A 47 23.75 8.63 3.71
CA LEU A 47 22.46 9.31 3.62
C LEU A 47 22.67 10.82 3.37
N PRO A 48 21.85 11.45 2.53
CA PRO A 48 21.89 12.90 2.35
C PRO A 48 21.70 13.66 3.67
N ASP A 49 22.51 14.69 3.89
CA ASP A 49 22.52 15.43 5.17
C ASP A 49 21.19 16.13 5.45
N ASP A 50 20.44 16.49 4.40
CA ASP A 50 19.13 17.13 4.52
C ASP A 50 18.02 16.17 4.97
N ILE A 51 18.18 14.85 4.78
CA ILE A 51 17.21 13.86 5.25
C ILE A 51 17.62 13.18 6.55
N LYS A 52 18.92 13.10 6.89
CA LYS A 52 19.42 12.47 8.13
C LYS A 52 18.67 12.87 9.41
N PRO A 53 18.30 14.16 9.64
CA PRO A 53 17.55 14.56 10.83
C PRO A 53 16.18 13.86 10.97
N HIS A 54 15.64 13.35 9.87
CA HIS A 54 14.35 12.69 9.78
C HIS A 54 14.45 11.16 9.88
N VAL A 55 15.65 10.59 9.93
CA VAL A 55 15.85 9.14 9.80
C VAL A 55 16.00 8.45 11.17
N SER A 56 15.53 7.21 11.28
CA SER A 56 15.97 6.23 12.29
C SER A 56 16.26 4.90 11.57
N ILE A 57 17.30 4.19 12.00
CA ILE A 57 17.66 2.89 11.42
C ILE A 57 16.98 1.80 12.25
N GLN A 58 16.12 0.99 11.62
CA GLN A 58 15.48 -0.15 12.27
C GLN A 58 16.45 -1.32 12.36
N ILE A 59 16.50 -1.99 13.52
CA ILE A 59 17.20 -3.27 13.68
C ILE A 59 16.23 -4.30 14.25
N GLU A 60 16.32 -5.53 13.75
CA GLU A 60 15.57 -6.66 14.28
C GLU A 60 16.13 -7.10 15.65
N GLY A 61 15.23 -7.29 16.61
CA GLY A 61 15.55 -7.83 17.93
C GLY A 61 15.06 -9.26 18.18
N ILE A 62 14.39 -9.87 17.22
CA ILE A 62 13.55 -11.06 17.41
C ILE A 62 14.27 -12.28 16.82
N CYS A 63 14.10 -13.45 17.45
CA CYS A 63 14.68 -14.77 17.14
C CYS A 63 16.23 -14.90 17.22
N ASP A 64 16.69 -16.16 17.24
CA ASP A 64 18.09 -16.59 17.14
C ASP A 64 19.14 -15.78 17.95
N ASP A 65 20.26 -15.39 17.31
CA ASP A 65 21.40 -14.71 17.92
C ASP A 65 21.25 -13.18 17.87
N HIS A 66 20.03 -12.66 17.60
CA HIS A 66 19.75 -11.22 17.49
C HIS A 66 20.09 -10.46 18.78
N PHE A 67 19.98 -11.08 19.96
CA PHE A 67 20.39 -10.42 21.21
C PHE A 67 21.89 -10.15 21.26
N ARG A 68 22.72 -11.11 20.86
CA ARG A 68 24.18 -10.92 20.80
C ARG A 68 24.57 -9.97 19.69
N ARG A 69 23.91 -10.07 18.54
CA ARG A 69 24.03 -9.12 17.44
C ARG A 69 23.77 -7.69 17.93
N ASN A 70 22.66 -7.45 18.64
CA ASN A 70 22.27 -6.13 19.11
C ASN A 70 23.17 -5.62 20.26
N GLU A 71 23.68 -6.50 21.13
CA GLU A 71 24.70 -6.17 22.13
C GLU A 71 26.02 -5.68 21.48
N MET A 72 26.28 -5.99 20.21
CA MET A 72 27.42 -5.48 19.43
C MET A 72 27.08 -4.22 18.61
N LEU A 73 25.89 -4.17 17.99
CA LEU A 73 25.45 -3.06 17.15
C LEU A 73 25.19 -1.78 17.94
N LEU A 74 24.44 -1.87 19.04
CA LEU A 74 23.95 -0.70 19.78
C LEU A 74 25.07 0.17 20.36
N PRO A 75 26.16 -0.37 20.98
CA PRO A 75 27.29 0.45 21.43
C PRO A 75 27.96 1.24 20.29
N ILE A 76 28.10 0.63 19.11
CA ILE A 76 28.73 1.25 17.94
C ILE A 76 27.81 2.32 17.36
N ALA A 77 26.53 2.01 17.17
CA ALA A 77 25.52 2.98 16.75
C ALA A 77 25.49 4.22 17.68
N GLN A 78 25.55 4.00 18.99
CA GLN A 78 25.60 5.08 19.98
C GLN A 78 26.86 5.93 19.88
N ALA A 79 28.03 5.30 19.72
CA ALA A 79 29.29 6.02 19.57
C ALA A 79 29.32 6.92 18.32
N GLU A 80 28.64 6.50 17.26
CA GLU A 80 28.58 7.18 15.96
C GLU A 80 27.32 8.07 15.79
N GLY A 81 26.48 8.15 16.82
CA GLY A 81 25.27 8.99 16.82
C GLY A 81 24.19 8.54 15.84
N VAL A 82 24.10 7.24 15.52
CA VAL A 82 23.07 6.66 14.66
C VAL A 82 21.78 6.45 15.47
N PRO A 83 20.65 7.09 15.13
CA PRO A 83 19.37 6.83 15.80
C PRO A 83 18.84 5.44 15.44
N ILE A 84 18.36 4.71 16.44
CA ILE A 84 17.92 3.31 16.29
C ILE A 84 16.46 3.12 16.67
N THR A 85 15.72 2.44 15.80
CA THR A 85 14.43 1.82 16.11
C THR A 85 14.66 0.32 16.32
N VAL A 86 14.25 -0.24 17.47
CA VAL A 86 14.40 -1.68 17.71
C VAL A 86 13.07 -2.38 17.49
N GLN A 87 13.00 -3.31 16.53
CA GLN A 87 11.83 -4.16 16.37
C GLN A 87 11.80 -5.22 17.47
N VAL A 88 10.75 -5.17 18.29
CA VAL A 88 10.57 -5.98 19.49
C VAL A 88 9.50 -7.06 19.33
N GLN A 89 8.68 -6.98 18.28
CA GLN A 89 7.75 -8.03 17.88
C GLN A 89 7.58 -8.12 16.35
N THR A 90 7.38 -9.34 15.83
CA THR A 90 7.13 -9.67 14.41
C THR A 90 5.90 -10.58 14.28
N ASN A 91 5.67 -11.17 13.10
CA ASN A 91 4.52 -12.04 12.84
C ASN A 91 4.43 -13.27 13.77
N ASN A 92 3.20 -13.75 13.92
CA ASN A 92 2.80 -14.85 14.80
C ASN A 92 3.32 -16.23 14.37
N SER A 93 4.16 -16.34 13.34
CA SER A 93 4.58 -17.64 12.81
C SER A 93 5.63 -18.36 13.69
N ASP A 94 6.26 -17.65 14.64
CA ASP A 94 7.27 -18.18 15.55
C ASP A 94 6.81 -18.13 17.03
N LEU A 95 7.19 -19.16 17.82
CA LEU A 95 7.02 -19.17 19.27
C LEU A 95 7.88 -18.10 19.97
N ASN A 96 8.94 -17.61 19.30
CA ASN A 96 9.83 -16.56 19.77
C ASN A 96 9.63 -15.24 19.02
N ASP A 97 8.38 -14.89 18.69
CA ASP A 97 7.97 -13.69 17.96
C ASP A 97 8.15 -12.36 18.72
N THR A 98 8.59 -12.40 19.99
CA THR A 98 8.72 -11.23 20.87
C THR A 98 10.06 -11.19 21.61
N VAL A 99 10.57 -9.98 21.84
CA VAL A 99 11.71 -9.74 22.74
C VAL A 99 11.22 -9.76 24.19
N PRO A 100 11.86 -10.50 25.12
CA PRO A 100 11.49 -10.47 26.53
C PRO A 100 11.50 -9.06 27.10
N MET A 101 10.47 -8.71 27.89
CA MET A 101 10.27 -7.33 28.37
C MET A 101 11.47 -6.79 29.18
N ASP A 102 12.12 -7.64 29.99
CA ASP A 102 13.33 -7.26 30.73
C ASP A 102 14.51 -6.93 29.81
N THR A 103 14.60 -7.61 28.66
CA THR A 103 15.60 -7.30 27.62
C THR A 103 15.30 -5.96 26.96
N VAL A 104 14.03 -5.70 26.61
CA VAL A 104 13.61 -4.39 26.06
C VAL A 104 14.00 -3.26 27.03
N ARG A 105 13.64 -3.40 28.31
CA ARG A 105 13.99 -2.41 29.35
C ARG A 105 15.49 -2.21 29.47
N ARG A 106 16.26 -3.30 29.54
CA ARG A 106 17.73 -3.24 29.59
C ARG A 106 18.33 -2.49 28.39
N TYR A 107 17.80 -2.69 27.18
CA TYR A 107 18.28 -1.97 26.00
C TYR A 107 18.01 -0.46 26.09
N VAL A 108 16.79 -0.05 26.43
CA VAL A 108 16.44 1.38 26.51
C VAL A 108 17.09 2.09 27.70
N ASP A 109 17.40 1.36 28.79
CA ASP A 109 18.20 1.85 29.91
C ASP A 109 19.67 2.09 29.54
N THR A 110 20.22 1.22 28.69
CA THR A 110 21.66 1.20 28.39
C THR A 110 22.03 2.11 27.22
N TYR A 111 21.16 2.18 26.20
CA TYR A 111 21.49 2.81 24.92
C TYR A 111 20.57 3.99 24.62
N SER A 112 21.10 5.21 24.75
CA SER A 112 20.39 6.45 24.46
C SER A 112 20.10 6.66 22.97
N CYS A 113 20.87 6.01 22.08
CA CYS A 113 20.65 6.06 20.63
C CYS A 113 19.34 5.42 20.19
N ILE A 114 18.72 4.56 21.02
CA ILE A 114 17.39 4.04 20.76
C ILE A 114 16.39 5.18 20.93
N ASP A 115 15.74 5.58 19.84
CA ASP A 115 14.73 6.64 19.82
C ASP A 115 13.32 6.10 19.52
N GLY A 116 13.22 4.84 19.07
CA GLY A 116 11.96 4.15 18.83
C GLY A 116 11.97 2.64 19.14
N LEU A 117 10.79 2.09 19.35
CA LEU A 117 10.52 0.65 19.35
C LEU A 117 9.53 0.33 18.23
N GLN A 118 9.60 -0.88 17.65
CA GLN A 118 8.72 -1.29 16.57
C GLN A 118 8.03 -2.62 16.86
N ILE A 119 6.73 -2.68 16.57
CA ILE A 119 5.94 -3.92 16.47
C ILE A 119 5.49 -4.01 15.02
N ALA A 120 5.83 -5.12 14.35
CA ALA A 120 5.46 -5.39 12.96
C ALA A 120 4.62 -6.67 12.86
N GLU A 121 3.70 -6.75 11.89
CA GLU A 121 2.95 -7.96 11.48
C GLU A 121 2.18 -8.74 12.58
N ALA A 122 2.04 -8.18 13.80
CA ALA A 122 1.48 -8.88 14.95
C ALA A 122 -0.05 -8.75 15.01
N SER A 123 -0.77 -9.85 14.76
CA SER A 123 -2.24 -9.86 14.78
C SER A 123 -2.83 -9.38 16.11
N GLN A 124 -3.83 -8.49 16.04
CA GLN A 124 -4.56 -7.89 17.17
C GLN A 124 -6.05 -8.26 17.17
N ARG A 125 -6.45 -9.25 16.37
CA ARG A 125 -7.84 -9.70 16.25
C ARG A 125 -8.17 -10.69 17.35
N THR A 126 -8.91 -10.23 18.35
CA THR A 126 -9.47 -11.08 19.41
C THR A 126 -10.91 -10.66 19.64
N PHE A 127 -11.86 -11.60 19.55
CA PHE A 127 -13.30 -11.36 19.68
C PHE A 127 -13.96 -12.49 20.50
N VAL A 128 -13.42 -12.73 21.68
CA VAL A 128 -13.85 -13.75 22.63
C VAL A 128 -14.85 -13.19 23.64
N SER A 129 -14.60 -11.98 24.15
CA SER A 129 -15.39 -11.33 25.22
C SER A 129 -15.58 -12.24 26.44
N HIS A 130 -14.48 -12.62 27.10
CA HIS A 130 -14.42 -13.62 28.18
C HIS A 130 -15.22 -13.28 29.48
N GLY A 131 -16.12 -12.30 29.51
CA GLY A 131 -16.97 -11.98 30.68
C GLY A 131 -16.23 -11.44 31.92
N GLY A 132 -14.92 -11.71 32.06
CA GLY A 132 -14.04 -11.16 33.10
C GLY A 132 -13.61 -9.71 32.85
N GLY A 133 -13.97 -9.14 31.69
CA GLY A 133 -13.65 -7.76 31.30
C GLY A 133 -12.33 -7.64 30.51
N PRO A 134 -12.05 -6.44 29.96
CA PRO A 134 -11.00 -6.25 28.95
C PRO A 134 -9.58 -6.63 29.39
N GLU A 135 -9.26 -6.43 30.67
CA GLU A 135 -7.93 -6.80 31.22
C GLU A 135 -7.67 -8.31 31.17
N TYR A 136 -8.72 -9.13 31.29
CA TYR A 136 -8.61 -10.58 31.30
C TYR A 136 -8.86 -11.20 29.92
N SER A 137 -9.58 -10.50 29.04
CA SER A 137 -9.94 -11.02 27.72
C SER A 137 -9.02 -10.57 26.59
N MET A 138 -8.15 -9.57 26.83
CA MET A 138 -7.13 -9.13 25.89
C MET A 138 -6.25 -10.28 25.38
N GLY A 139 -5.88 -10.26 24.09
CA GLY A 139 -4.95 -11.24 23.50
C GLY A 139 -3.50 -11.06 23.98
N ARG A 140 -2.65 -12.08 23.75
CA ARG A 140 -1.22 -12.02 24.13
C ARG A 140 -0.48 -10.84 23.47
N ASN A 141 -0.72 -10.60 22.18
CA ASN A 141 -0.09 -9.54 21.42
C ASN A 141 -0.55 -8.16 21.89
N ALA A 142 -1.85 -8.00 22.17
CA ALA A 142 -2.40 -6.75 22.68
C ALA A 142 -1.83 -6.40 24.07
N ARG A 143 -1.62 -7.40 24.95
CA ARG A 143 -0.93 -7.20 26.23
C ARG A 143 0.51 -6.74 26.05
N TYR A 144 1.25 -7.39 25.14
CA TYR A 144 2.63 -7.02 24.85
C TYR A 144 2.72 -5.59 24.30
N ALA A 145 1.91 -5.26 23.29
CA ALA A 145 1.83 -3.92 22.71
C ALA A 145 1.52 -2.85 23.77
N ARG A 146 0.54 -3.09 24.65
CA ARG A 146 0.21 -2.19 25.76
C ARG A 146 1.43 -1.88 26.63
N ASP A 147 2.21 -2.88 26.97
CA ASP A 147 3.36 -2.73 27.86
C ASP A 147 4.54 -2.04 27.14
N ILE A 148 4.73 -2.28 25.83
CA ILE A 148 5.68 -1.52 24.99
C ILE A 148 5.28 -0.04 24.90
N ILE A 149 4.00 0.29 24.69
CA ILE A 149 3.50 1.68 24.67
C ILE A 149 3.87 2.42 25.97
N ARG A 150 3.74 1.74 27.12
CA ARG A 150 4.10 2.31 28.42
C ARG A 150 5.60 2.56 28.54
N ILE A 151 6.45 1.63 28.08
CA ILE A 151 7.90 1.84 28.00
C ILE A 151 8.22 3.05 27.12
N CYS A 152 7.60 3.15 25.94
CA CYS A 152 7.78 4.31 25.07
C CYS A 152 7.47 5.63 25.80
N GLY A 153 6.35 5.69 26.53
CA GLY A 153 6.00 6.85 27.34
C GLY A 153 6.94 7.12 28.52
N GLU A 154 7.47 6.09 29.17
CA GLU A 154 8.45 6.23 30.27
C GLU A 154 9.78 6.84 29.78
N TYR A 155 10.24 6.46 28.59
CA TYR A 155 11.57 6.82 28.06
C TYR A 155 11.56 7.89 26.98
N GLY A 156 10.38 8.39 26.59
CA GLY A 156 10.22 9.37 25.51
C GLY A 156 10.53 8.78 24.14
N LEU A 157 10.23 7.51 23.90
CA LEU A 157 10.44 6.84 22.62
C LEU A 157 9.15 6.88 21.81
N PHE A 158 9.24 6.89 20.49
CA PHE A 158 8.07 6.54 19.68
C PHE A 158 7.92 5.01 19.59
N MET A 159 6.71 4.55 19.33
CA MET A 159 6.39 3.20 18.91
C MET A 159 5.90 3.25 17.48
N SER A 160 6.68 2.69 16.55
CA SER A 160 6.18 2.37 15.21
C SER A 160 5.38 1.09 15.28
N TRP A 161 4.10 1.15 14.89
CA TRP A 161 3.22 -0.01 14.88
C TRP A 161 2.85 -0.29 13.44
N GLN A 162 3.61 -1.16 12.79
CA GLN A 162 3.41 -1.57 11.40
C GLN A 162 2.52 -2.80 11.42
N LEU A 163 1.29 -2.67 10.94
CA LEU A 163 0.34 -3.78 10.89
C LEU A 163 -0.31 -3.82 9.52
N MET A 164 -0.76 -5.02 9.17
CA MET A 164 -1.48 -5.31 7.94
C MET A 164 -2.96 -5.61 8.19
N SER A 165 -3.73 -5.65 7.11
CA SER A 165 -5.11 -6.17 7.08
C SER A 165 -6.06 -5.44 8.03
N GLU A 166 -7.00 -6.11 8.69
CA GLU A 166 -8.04 -5.43 9.49
C GLU A 166 -7.64 -5.19 10.97
N ASN A 167 -6.35 -5.17 11.28
CA ASN A 167 -5.84 -5.11 12.65
C ASN A 167 -6.13 -3.78 13.37
N PHE A 168 -5.95 -2.63 12.71
CA PHE A 168 -6.29 -1.35 13.34
C PHE A 168 -7.79 -1.18 13.59
N ALA A 169 -8.63 -1.72 12.68
CA ALA A 169 -10.07 -1.77 12.92
C ALA A 169 -10.38 -2.62 14.16
N ALA A 170 -9.74 -3.79 14.29
CA ALA A 170 -9.92 -4.66 15.46
C ALA A 170 -9.45 -4.02 16.77
N ILE A 171 -8.33 -3.29 16.77
CA ILE A 171 -7.89 -2.49 17.93
C ILE A 171 -8.96 -1.46 18.30
N GLY A 172 -9.55 -0.78 17.30
CA GLY A 172 -10.52 0.29 17.51
C GLY A 172 -11.93 -0.16 17.91
N CYS A 173 -12.28 -1.44 17.74
CA CYS A 173 -13.66 -1.92 17.94
C CYS A 173 -13.82 -3.11 18.88
N SER A 174 -12.79 -3.95 19.07
CA SER A 174 -12.94 -5.15 19.87
C SER A 174 -13.12 -4.84 21.35
N ALA A 175 -14.10 -5.49 21.97
CA ALA A 175 -14.31 -5.53 23.42
C ALA A 175 -13.07 -6.03 24.18
N ASP A 176 -12.27 -6.91 23.57
CA ASP A 176 -11.08 -7.48 24.20
C ASP A 176 -9.87 -6.55 24.12
N ASN A 177 -9.89 -5.59 23.18
CA ASN A 177 -8.84 -4.60 23.02
C ASN A 177 -9.12 -3.29 23.78
N GLU A 178 -10.21 -3.18 24.55
CA GLU A 178 -10.58 -1.90 25.18
C GLU A 178 -9.48 -1.34 26.10
N ALA A 179 -8.82 -2.19 26.89
CA ALA A 179 -7.74 -1.75 27.78
C ALA A 179 -6.44 -1.38 27.01
N LEU A 180 -6.21 -2.01 25.86
CA LEU A 180 -5.13 -1.62 24.94
C LEU A 180 -5.45 -0.26 24.31
N PHE A 181 -6.67 -0.09 23.80
CA PHE A 181 -7.12 1.16 23.18
C PHE A 181 -7.11 2.34 24.17
N ASP A 182 -7.47 2.10 25.44
CA ASP A 182 -7.35 3.12 26.50
C ASP A 182 -5.90 3.55 26.71
N THR A 183 -4.96 2.60 26.65
CA THR A 183 -3.53 2.90 26.71
C THR A 183 -3.06 3.67 25.47
N VAL A 184 -3.57 3.33 24.27
CA VAL A 184 -3.30 4.11 23.06
C VAL A 184 -3.75 5.57 23.23
N CYS A 185 -4.95 5.81 23.76
CA CYS A 185 -5.44 7.17 23.98
C CYS A 185 -4.62 7.94 25.03
N GLU A 186 -4.19 7.29 26.11
CA GLU A 186 -3.37 7.90 27.17
C GLU A 186 -1.97 8.28 26.68
N TYR A 187 -1.40 7.46 25.80
CA TYR A 187 -0.03 7.56 25.30
C TYR A 187 0.03 7.91 23.80
N GLY A 188 -1.03 8.49 23.23
CA GLY A 188 -1.18 8.69 21.79
C GLY A 188 -0.11 9.54 21.12
N GLU A 189 0.64 10.34 21.88
CA GLU A 189 1.82 11.07 21.40
C GLU A 189 2.99 10.14 21.02
N TYR A 190 3.08 8.96 21.64
CA TYR A 190 4.15 7.98 21.44
C TYR A 190 3.78 6.89 20.44
N VAL A 191 2.49 6.72 20.10
CA VAL A 191 2.01 5.63 19.24
C VAL A 191 1.84 6.11 17.81
N ILE A 192 2.45 5.39 16.86
CA ILE A 192 2.36 5.67 15.43
C ILE A 192 1.78 4.44 14.73
N PRO A 193 0.46 4.36 14.50
CA PRO A 193 -0.13 3.34 13.65
C PRO A 193 0.35 3.56 12.22
N MET A 194 0.84 2.50 11.59
CA MET A 194 1.38 2.51 10.24
C MET A 194 0.78 1.36 9.45
N HIS A 195 0.22 1.69 8.29
CA HIS A 195 -0.22 0.66 7.34
C HIS A 195 1.01 0.05 6.68
N GLU A 196 1.23 -1.23 6.96
CA GLU A 196 2.25 -2.08 6.37
C GLU A 196 1.74 -2.60 5.01
N MET A 197 2.39 -2.17 3.92
CA MET A 197 1.77 -2.19 2.58
C MET A 197 2.15 -3.41 1.73
N ASN A 198 2.81 -4.44 2.28
CA ASN A 198 3.02 -5.73 1.57
C ASN A 198 1.74 -6.53 1.39
N CYS A 199 0.88 -6.59 2.41
CA CYS A 199 -0.28 -7.47 2.37
C CYS A 199 -1.14 -7.20 1.14
N GLU A 200 -1.33 -8.23 0.34
CA GLU A 200 -2.07 -8.16 -0.90
C GLU A 200 -3.60 -8.18 -0.68
N PHE A 201 -4.08 -8.18 0.57
CA PHE A 201 -5.50 -8.15 0.95
C PHE A 201 -5.83 -7.08 2.00
N ALA A 202 -7.10 -6.67 2.05
CA ALA A 202 -7.66 -5.84 3.13
C ALA A 202 -6.92 -4.50 3.36
N LYS A 203 -6.23 -3.98 2.33
CA LYS A 203 -5.40 -2.76 2.41
C LYS A 203 -6.19 -1.52 2.82
N TYR A 204 -7.38 -1.35 2.24
CA TYR A 204 -8.20 -0.18 2.53
C TYR A 204 -8.65 -0.14 3.99
N ILE A 205 -9.15 -1.25 4.55
CA ILE A 205 -9.60 -1.24 5.94
C ILE A 205 -8.42 -0.96 6.89
N ASP A 206 -7.21 -1.45 6.60
CA ASP A 206 -6.03 -1.11 7.40
C ASP A 206 -5.70 0.37 7.31
N HIS A 207 -5.50 0.87 6.08
CA HIS A 207 -5.12 2.25 5.80
C HIS A 207 -6.11 3.25 6.43
N LEU A 208 -7.40 3.04 6.22
CA LEU A 208 -8.46 3.94 6.71
C LEU A 208 -8.59 3.89 8.23
N SER A 209 -8.23 2.76 8.86
CA SER A 209 -8.27 2.59 10.32
C SER A 209 -7.02 3.16 11.00
N ALA A 210 -5.82 2.97 10.43
CA ALA A 210 -4.61 3.65 10.88
C ALA A 210 -4.77 5.18 10.81
N PHE A 211 -5.24 5.66 9.65
CA PHE A 211 -5.65 7.05 9.42
C PHE A 211 -6.72 7.51 10.43
N GLY A 212 -7.71 6.67 10.70
CA GLY A 212 -8.82 6.97 11.62
C GLY A 212 -8.41 7.08 13.10
N LEU A 213 -7.39 6.33 13.55
CA LEU A 213 -6.80 6.49 14.88
C LEU A 213 -6.21 7.91 15.04
N TRP A 214 -5.47 8.38 14.05
CA TRP A 214 -4.93 9.74 14.05
C TRP A 214 -6.02 10.80 13.93
N PHE A 215 -6.98 10.61 13.01
CA PHE A 215 -8.03 11.58 12.76
C PHE A 215 -8.94 11.75 13.99
N SER A 216 -9.24 10.65 14.69
CA SER A 216 -10.04 10.67 15.92
C SER A 216 -9.34 11.36 17.10
N GLY A 217 -8.03 11.58 17.00
CA GLY A 217 -7.20 12.11 18.08
C GLY A 217 -6.70 11.05 19.06
N ALA A 218 -6.93 9.76 18.79
CA ALA A 218 -6.36 8.67 19.59
C ALA A 218 -4.83 8.65 19.51
N THR A 219 -4.26 9.06 18.38
CA THR A 219 -2.80 9.24 18.20
C THR A 219 -2.45 10.61 17.63
N ALA A 220 -1.22 11.07 17.90
CA ALA A 220 -0.71 12.34 17.39
C ALA A 220 -0.24 12.25 15.94
N ASN A 221 0.22 11.08 15.52
CA ASN A 221 0.80 10.79 14.22
C ASN A 221 0.27 9.45 13.68
N TRP A 222 0.46 9.22 12.37
CA TRP A 222 0.27 7.92 11.70
C TRP A 222 1.20 7.84 10.49
N GLY A 223 1.28 6.67 9.86
CA GLY A 223 2.22 6.45 8.78
C GLY A 223 1.87 5.32 7.80
N VAL A 224 2.81 5.08 6.90
CA VAL A 224 2.78 3.99 5.93
C VAL A 224 4.18 3.37 5.82
N GLU A 225 4.23 2.09 5.50
CA GLU A 225 5.48 1.38 5.23
C GLU A 225 5.41 0.79 3.82
N ALA A 226 6.23 1.36 2.93
CA ALA A 226 6.29 0.94 1.54
C ALA A 226 7.30 -0.20 1.37
N GLN A 227 6.91 -1.23 0.63
CA GLN A 227 7.79 -2.38 0.44
C GLN A 227 7.55 -3.18 -0.83
N SER A 228 8.62 -3.75 -1.39
CA SER A 228 8.57 -4.55 -2.63
C SER A 228 8.03 -5.97 -2.44
N TRP A 229 7.90 -6.44 -1.19
CA TRP A 229 7.18 -7.68 -0.87
C TRP A 229 5.75 -7.66 -1.40
N TYR A 230 5.09 -6.50 -1.39
CA TYR A 230 3.79 -6.28 -2.04
C TYR A 230 3.72 -6.84 -3.46
N TRP A 231 4.76 -6.59 -4.27
CA TRP A 231 4.80 -7.01 -5.66
C TRP A 231 4.85 -8.54 -5.77
N SER A 232 5.62 -9.19 -4.90
CA SER A 232 5.73 -10.63 -4.82
C SER A 232 4.45 -11.28 -4.32
N ASP A 233 3.89 -10.77 -3.22
CA ASP A 233 2.74 -11.34 -2.51
C ASP A 233 1.47 -11.23 -3.35
N ALA A 234 1.30 -10.13 -4.09
CA ALA A 234 0.25 -10.00 -5.10
C ALA A 234 0.44 -10.92 -6.33
N GLY A 235 1.58 -11.63 -6.43
CA GLY A 235 1.96 -12.50 -7.54
C GLY A 235 2.32 -11.73 -8.81
N LEU A 236 2.77 -10.48 -8.69
CA LEU A 236 3.18 -9.64 -9.81
C LEU A 236 4.63 -9.93 -10.19
N SER A 237 4.92 -9.98 -11.48
CA SER A 237 6.25 -10.34 -11.99
C SER A 237 6.93 -9.14 -12.65
N THR A 238 6.85 -9.01 -13.96
CA THR A 238 7.06 -7.74 -14.67
C THR A 238 5.72 -7.07 -14.92
N PRO A 239 5.68 -5.74 -15.11
CA PRO A 239 4.44 -5.03 -15.45
C PRO A 239 3.62 -5.75 -16.53
N GLY A 240 2.33 -5.94 -16.28
CA GLY A 240 1.36 -6.64 -17.13
C GLY A 240 1.43 -8.17 -17.08
N SER A 241 2.25 -8.72 -16.20
CA SER A 241 2.47 -10.16 -16.05
C SER A 241 2.25 -10.61 -14.61
N PHE A 242 1.77 -11.84 -14.46
CA PHE A 242 1.57 -12.47 -13.16
C PHE A 242 2.33 -13.79 -13.10
N GLU A 243 2.72 -14.21 -11.89
CA GLU A 243 3.16 -15.56 -11.53
C GLU A 243 4.34 -16.13 -12.36
N PRO A 244 5.51 -16.39 -11.75
CA PRO A 244 5.80 -16.26 -10.32
C PRO A 244 5.93 -14.79 -9.89
N GLY A 245 5.44 -14.48 -8.69
CA GLY A 245 5.68 -13.19 -8.03
C GLY A 245 7.18 -12.89 -7.94
N SER A 246 7.54 -11.61 -7.99
CA SER A 246 8.94 -11.17 -7.90
C SER A 246 9.09 -9.99 -6.95
N LEU A 247 10.31 -9.74 -6.48
CA LEU A 247 10.66 -8.53 -5.70
C LEU A 247 11.13 -7.38 -6.58
N ASP A 248 11.03 -7.51 -7.90
CA ASP A 248 11.44 -6.48 -8.85
C ASP A 248 10.36 -5.40 -9.05
N MET A 249 9.87 -4.84 -7.94
CA MET A 249 8.84 -3.80 -7.97
C MET A 249 9.36 -2.53 -8.68
N PRO A 250 8.57 -1.88 -9.55
CA PRO A 250 8.92 -0.57 -10.10
C PRO A 250 9.17 0.47 -9.00
N GLY A 251 10.19 1.32 -9.18
CA GLY A 251 10.60 2.29 -8.16
C GLY A 251 9.54 3.37 -7.90
N GLU A 252 8.76 3.69 -8.93
CA GLU A 252 7.58 4.54 -8.90
C GLU A 252 6.61 4.15 -7.78
N MET A 253 6.40 2.84 -7.56
CA MET A 253 5.45 2.34 -6.56
C MET A 253 5.80 2.75 -5.14
N TYR A 254 7.09 2.85 -4.79
CA TYR A 254 7.50 3.38 -3.48
C TYR A 254 7.05 4.83 -3.29
N SER A 255 7.17 5.64 -4.34
CA SER A 255 6.74 7.04 -4.30
C SER A 255 5.22 7.14 -4.18
N ILE A 256 4.50 6.32 -4.94
CA ILE A 256 3.04 6.24 -4.88
C ILE A 256 2.57 5.83 -3.48
N MET A 257 3.15 4.78 -2.89
CA MET A 257 2.86 4.34 -1.51
C MET A 257 3.06 5.45 -0.48
N PHE A 258 4.15 6.21 -0.58
CA PHE A 258 4.38 7.37 0.27
C PHE A 258 3.32 8.45 0.07
N MET A 259 2.98 8.76 -1.18
CA MET A 259 2.02 9.80 -1.52
C MET A 259 0.60 9.44 -1.08
N LEU A 260 0.20 8.16 -1.11
CA LEU A 260 -1.07 7.68 -0.57
C LEU A 260 -1.22 8.00 0.92
N GLY A 261 -0.15 7.83 1.71
CA GLY A 261 -0.10 8.28 3.10
C GLY A 261 -0.07 9.81 3.23
N ALA A 262 0.75 10.49 2.43
CA ALA A 262 0.94 11.94 2.50
C ALA A 262 -0.38 12.71 2.28
N VAL A 263 -1.22 12.30 1.33
CA VAL A 263 -2.52 12.97 1.10
C VAL A 263 -3.49 12.86 2.29
N GLY A 264 -3.32 11.85 3.14
CA GLY A 264 -4.05 11.71 4.40
C GLY A 264 -3.33 12.33 5.61
N GLY A 265 -2.21 13.01 5.42
CA GLY A 265 -1.44 13.65 6.49
C GLY A 265 -0.51 12.73 7.28
N ALA A 266 -0.08 11.60 6.70
CA ALA A 266 0.92 10.72 7.30
C ALA A 266 2.23 11.49 7.57
N THR A 267 2.85 11.26 8.72
CA THR A 267 4.10 11.91 9.14
C THR A 267 5.21 10.92 9.45
N ALA A 268 4.93 9.61 9.34
CA ALA A 268 5.91 8.56 9.49
C ALA A 268 5.89 7.67 8.26
N TYR A 269 7.08 7.33 7.79
CA TYR A 269 7.30 6.50 6.61
C TYR A 269 8.31 5.43 6.97
N SER A 270 8.11 4.22 6.49
CA SER A 270 9.09 3.13 6.63
C SER A 270 9.32 2.48 5.27
N VAL A 271 10.49 1.87 5.09
CA VAL A 271 10.90 1.20 3.85
C VAL A 271 11.47 -0.15 4.19
N GLU A 272 10.92 -1.17 3.54
CA GLU A 272 11.43 -2.54 3.50
C GLU A 272 11.41 -3.05 2.06
N PRO A 273 12.18 -4.09 1.71
CA PRO A 273 13.27 -4.70 2.45
C PRO A 273 14.58 -3.90 2.34
N SER A 274 15.54 -4.20 3.20
CA SER A 274 16.83 -3.49 3.27
C SER A 274 17.65 -3.47 1.95
N TRP A 275 17.50 -4.45 1.06
CA TRP A 275 18.21 -4.48 -0.23
C TRP A 275 17.68 -3.51 -1.28
N ASP A 276 16.52 -2.88 -1.02
CA ASP A 276 16.01 -1.77 -1.84
C ASP A 276 16.54 -0.41 -1.37
N ILE A 277 17.15 -0.36 -0.18
CA ILE A 277 17.65 0.86 0.47
C ILE A 277 19.16 1.01 0.29
N TRP A 278 19.89 -0.08 0.54
CA TRP A 278 21.35 -0.05 0.70
C TRP A 278 22.06 -0.60 -0.53
N PRO A 279 23.40 -0.43 -0.63
CA PRO A 279 24.17 -0.83 -1.80
C PRO A 279 23.89 -2.27 -2.26
N GLY A 280 23.37 -2.39 -3.47
CA GLY A 280 22.93 -3.64 -4.05
C GLY A 280 22.06 -3.41 -5.31
N PRO A 281 21.53 -4.49 -5.91
CA PRO A 281 20.72 -4.37 -7.14
C PRO A 281 19.46 -3.52 -6.98
N GLY A 282 18.90 -3.40 -5.77
CA GLY A 282 17.68 -2.63 -5.50
C GLY A 282 17.90 -1.17 -5.09
N GLU A 283 19.13 -0.74 -4.78
CA GLU A 283 19.46 0.60 -4.22
C GLU A 283 18.88 1.78 -5.03
N TRP A 284 18.76 1.61 -6.35
CA TRP A 284 18.21 2.64 -7.22
C TRP A 284 16.78 3.03 -6.86
N ARG A 285 15.97 2.12 -6.28
CA ARG A 285 14.61 2.43 -5.80
C ARG A 285 14.66 3.48 -4.70
N PHE A 286 15.54 3.29 -3.72
CA PHE A 286 15.71 4.28 -2.68
C PHE A 286 16.33 5.58 -3.18
N ARG A 287 17.43 5.49 -3.94
CA ARG A 287 18.17 6.66 -4.44
C ARG A 287 17.33 7.53 -5.38
N ASP A 288 16.60 6.93 -6.32
CA ASP A 288 15.95 7.63 -7.42
C ASP A 288 14.46 7.91 -7.17
N TRP A 289 13.83 7.23 -6.20
CA TRP A 289 12.39 7.36 -5.95
C TRP A 289 12.05 7.74 -4.51
N VAL A 290 12.54 7.00 -3.51
CA VAL A 290 12.24 7.29 -2.10
C VAL A 290 12.86 8.62 -1.66
N VAL A 291 14.17 8.80 -1.88
CA VAL A 291 14.89 10.01 -1.45
C VAL A 291 14.31 11.27 -2.10
N PRO A 292 14.08 11.33 -3.43
CA PRO A 292 13.48 12.51 -4.05
C PRO A 292 12.05 12.80 -3.56
N THR A 293 11.22 11.76 -3.37
CA THR A 293 9.86 11.91 -2.84
C THR A 293 9.89 12.48 -1.42
N PHE A 294 10.65 11.86 -0.52
CA PHE A 294 10.73 12.26 0.88
C PHE A 294 11.33 13.66 1.04
N ARG A 295 12.41 13.97 0.30
CA ARG A 295 13.00 15.31 0.26
C ARG A 295 11.97 16.37 -0.14
N ARG A 296 11.13 16.08 -1.15
CA ARG A 296 10.09 17.00 -1.59
C ARG A 296 9.02 17.21 -0.53
N LEU A 297 8.56 16.14 0.13
CA LEU A 297 7.62 16.23 1.27
C LEU A 297 8.15 17.17 2.38
N VAL A 298 9.43 17.07 2.72
CA VAL A 298 10.09 17.87 3.77
C VAL A 298 10.31 19.32 3.31
N SER A 299 11.05 19.51 2.21
CA SER A 299 11.51 20.82 1.74
C SER A 299 10.38 21.75 1.30
N GLU A 300 9.32 21.20 0.71
CA GLU A 300 8.16 21.95 0.25
C GLU A 300 7.00 21.92 1.26
N ARG A 301 7.17 21.23 2.40
CA ARG A 301 6.16 21.07 3.46
C ARG A 301 4.82 20.57 2.94
N LEU A 302 4.86 19.53 2.11
CA LEU A 302 3.67 19.04 1.41
C LEU A 302 2.76 18.17 2.27
N ILE A 303 3.21 17.71 3.44
CA ILE A 303 2.37 16.88 4.33
C ILE A 303 1.27 17.77 4.92
N PRO A 304 -0.03 17.52 4.63
CA PRO A 304 -1.11 18.33 5.15
C PRO A 304 -1.30 18.12 6.66
N GLU A 305 -1.55 19.19 7.39
CA GLU A 305 -2.01 19.09 8.77
C GLU A 305 -3.43 18.50 8.87
N ARG A 306 -3.78 17.94 10.03
CA ARG A 306 -5.11 17.36 10.32
C ARG A 306 -6.27 18.30 9.96
N HIS A 307 -6.11 19.59 10.23
CA HIS A 307 -7.15 20.59 9.92
C HIS A 307 -7.34 20.81 8.41
N ASN A 308 -6.32 20.55 7.58
CA ASN A 308 -6.42 20.61 6.13
C ASN A 308 -7.10 19.37 5.57
N VAL A 309 -6.79 18.19 6.13
CA VAL A 309 -7.48 16.93 5.79
C VAL A 309 -8.97 17.03 6.15
N ALA A 310 -9.30 17.55 7.33
CA ALA A 310 -10.69 17.69 7.77
C ALA A 310 -11.56 18.56 6.83
N LYS A 311 -10.98 19.55 6.14
CA LYS A 311 -11.72 20.40 5.19
C LYS A 311 -12.21 19.64 3.95
N VAL A 312 -11.54 18.55 3.58
CA VAL A 312 -11.83 17.75 2.37
C VAL A 312 -12.48 16.40 2.69
N THR A 313 -12.74 16.10 3.97
CA THR A 313 -13.26 14.82 4.43
C THR A 313 -14.63 15.00 5.12
N PRO A 314 -15.71 15.14 4.35
CA PRO A 314 -17.05 15.36 4.90
C PRO A 314 -17.70 14.11 5.51
N VAL A 315 -17.19 12.91 5.21
CA VAL A 315 -17.75 11.63 5.66
C VAL A 315 -16.73 10.86 6.50
N ALA A 316 -17.21 10.14 7.50
CA ALA A 316 -16.46 9.14 8.25
C ALA A 316 -17.24 7.83 8.37
N TYR A 317 -16.55 6.74 8.71
CA TYR A 317 -17.15 5.48 9.13
C TYR A 317 -16.89 5.29 10.63
N HIS A 318 -17.91 4.98 11.44
CA HIS A 318 -17.76 4.79 12.88
C HIS A 318 -17.95 3.32 13.23
N LEU A 319 -16.88 2.71 13.76
CA LEU A 319 -16.90 1.32 14.16
C LEU A 319 -17.86 1.10 15.35
N PRO A 320 -18.70 0.05 15.34
CA PRO A 320 -19.40 -0.39 16.55
C PRO A 320 -18.42 -1.04 17.53
N ARG A 321 -18.86 -1.26 18.76
CA ARG A 321 -18.16 -2.17 19.67
C ARG A 321 -18.47 -3.63 19.30
N CYS A 322 -17.44 -4.44 19.11
CA CYS A 322 -17.55 -5.84 18.69
C CYS A 322 -17.12 -6.79 19.83
N GLU A 323 -18.03 -7.66 20.25
CA GLU A 323 -17.79 -8.74 21.22
C GLU A 323 -17.56 -10.09 20.54
N ARG A 324 -17.99 -10.24 19.28
CA ARG A 324 -17.95 -11.52 18.55
C ARG A 324 -17.57 -11.32 17.08
N PRO A 325 -16.95 -12.33 16.42
CA PRO A 325 -16.53 -12.23 15.02
C PRO A 325 -17.67 -11.85 14.06
N ILE A 326 -18.88 -12.37 14.27
CA ILE A 326 -20.05 -12.05 13.44
C ILE A 326 -20.41 -10.56 13.41
N GLN A 327 -20.09 -9.80 14.45
CA GLN A 327 -20.29 -8.35 14.46
C GLN A 327 -19.21 -7.64 13.64
N PHE A 328 -18.00 -8.19 13.63
CA PHE A 328 -16.90 -7.68 12.83
C PHE A 328 -17.09 -7.96 11.33
N HIS A 329 -17.68 -9.11 10.96
CA HIS A 329 -18.09 -9.40 9.58
C HIS A 329 -18.95 -8.28 8.95
N ALA A 330 -19.78 -7.59 9.73
CA ALA A 330 -20.58 -6.48 9.23
C ALA A 330 -19.71 -5.25 8.85
N ILE A 331 -18.57 -5.06 9.53
CA ILE A 331 -17.57 -4.05 9.18
C ILE A 331 -16.83 -4.49 7.91
N SER A 332 -16.32 -5.73 7.87
CA SER A 332 -15.62 -6.27 6.69
C SER A 332 -16.52 -6.24 5.44
N ASP A 333 -17.82 -6.55 5.58
CA ASP A 333 -18.77 -6.46 4.46
C ASP A 333 -18.87 -5.07 3.80
N ASP A 334 -18.54 -3.99 4.52
CA ASP A 334 -18.51 -2.64 3.98
C ASP A 334 -17.09 -2.23 3.55
N LEU A 335 -16.09 -2.53 4.38
CA LEU A 335 -14.73 -1.96 4.31
C LEU A 335 -13.67 -2.90 3.72
N ASP A 336 -14.00 -4.16 3.47
CA ASP A 336 -13.07 -5.17 2.98
C ASP A 336 -13.73 -5.96 1.83
N PHE A 337 -13.19 -5.83 0.62
CA PHE A 337 -13.70 -6.55 -0.54
C PHE A 337 -13.06 -7.93 -0.73
N ASP A 338 -12.03 -8.25 0.07
CA ASP A 338 -11.31 -9.51 0.05
C ASP A 338 -11.96 -10.53 0.98
N HIS A 339 -12.18 -10.15 2.24
CA HIS A 339 -12.81 -10.99 3.24
C HIS A 339 -14.32 -10.78 3.34
N GLY A 340 -14.81 -9.61 2.90
CA GLY A 340 -16.22 -9.23 2.89
C GLY A 340 -16.74 -8.85 1.50
N ALA A 341 -17.96 -8.32 1.45
CA ALA A 341 -18.54 -7.80 0.21
C ALA A 341 -17.87 -6.49 -0.26
N GLY A 342 -17.21 -5.74 0.63
CA GLY A 342 -16.57 -4.46 0.35
C GLY A 342 -17.51 -3.39 -0.22
N ARG A 343 -18.76 -3.31 0.27
CA ARG A 343 -19.81 -2.45 -0.31
C ARG A 343 -19.38 -0.99 -0.41
N LEU A 344 -18.83 -0.44 0.67
CA LEU A 344 -18.41 0.96 0.70
C LEU A 344 -17.18 1.17 -0.17
N ILE A 345 -16.16 0.31 -0.04
CA ILE A 345 -14.91 0.41 -0.82
C ILE A 345 -15.18 0.34 -2.33
N ARG A 346 -15.96 -0.64 -2.80
CA ARG A 346 -16.36 -0.75 -4.21
C ARG A 346 -17.18 0.44 -4.71
N GLY A 347 -17.95 1.05 -3.81
CA GLY A 347 -18.75 2.24 -4.11
C GLY A 347 -17.91 3.52 -4.23
N THR A 348 -16.77 3.60 -3.51
CA THR A 348 -15.95 4.81 -3.41
C THR A 348 -14.61 4.71 -4.09
N PHE A 349 -13.78 3.74 -3.74
CA PHE A 349 -12.44 3.59 -4.28
C PHE A 349 -12.40 2.63 -5.47
N GLY A 350 -13.57 2.02 -5.76
CA GLY A 350 -13.82 1.04 -6.81
C GLY A 350 -13.02 -0.24 -6.63
N VAL A 351 -13.38 -1.24 -7.44
CA VAL A 351 -12.61 -2.47 -7.59
C VAL A 351 -12.72 -2.95 -9.04
N TYR A 352 -11.60 -3.03 -9.75
CA TYR A 352 -11.37 -3.69 -11.03
C TYR A 352 -11.55 -5.22 -10.90
N ASP A 353 -10.89 -6.01 -11.75
CA ASP A 353 -10.80 -7.45 -11.58
C ASP A 353 -9.81 -7.74 -10.45
N ARG A 354 -10.32 -8.19 -9.30
CA ARG A 354 -9.52 -8.56 -8.11
C ARG A 354 -8.38 -9.50 -8.44
N ALA A 355 -8.53 -10.35 -9.46
CA ALA A 355 -7.47 -11.28 -9.84
C ALA A 355 -6.30 -10.63 -10.58
N ARG A 356 -6.50 -9.41 -11.10
CA ARG A 356 -5.54 -8.63 -11.89
C ARG A 356 -4.94 -7.48 -11.11
N ASP A 357 -5.72 -6.73 -10.37
CA ASP A 357 -5.24 -5.62 -9.55
C ASP A 357 -5.61 -5.93 -8.07
N PRO A 358 -4.62 -6.06 -7.17
CA PRO A 358 -4.84 -6.29 -5.74
C PRO A 358 -5.26 -5.00 -4.99
N GLU A 359 -5.16 -3.84 -5.65
CA GLU A 359 -5.76 -2.54 -5.31
C GLU A 359 -5.40 -1.95 -3.95
N LEU A 360 -4.31 -1.20 -3.99
CA LEU A 360 -3.87 -0.20 -3.02
C LEU A 360 -4.28 1.24 -3.43
N ILE A 361 -4.29 1.56 -4.72
CA ILE A 361 -4.55 2.89 -5.25
C ILE A 361 -6.06 3.06 -5.51
N PRO A 362 -6.73 4.09 -4.95
CA PRO A 362 -8.12 4.37 -5.28
C PRO A 362 -8.31 4.63 -6.78
N ASN A 363 -9.42 4.19 -7.36
CA ASN A 363 -9.67 4.34 -8.80
C ASN A 363 -10.72 5.39 -9.19
N ASP A 364 -11.28 6.12 -8.21
CA ASP A 364 -12.27 7.17 -8.48
C ASP A 364 -11.76 8.53 -7.97
N PRO A 365 -11.39 9.48 -8.86
CA PRO A 365 -10.85 10.78 -8.47
C PRO A 365 -11.81 11.66 -7.67
N ARG A 366 -13.10 11.30 -7.61
CA ARG A 366 -14.11 12.01 -6.83
C ARG A 366 -13.91 11.86 -5.33
N PHE A 367 -13.48 10.68 -4.88
CA PHE A 367 -13.46 10.33 -3.47
C PHE A 367 -12.04 10.40 -2.91
N GLY A 368 -11.86 11.23 -1.88
CA GLY A 368 -10.67 11.21 -1.03
C GLY A 368 -10.83 10.24 0.12
N TRP A 369 -9.79 10.12 0.94
CA TRP A 369 -9.83 9.29 2.14
C TRP A 369 -10.92 9.72 3.12
N PHE A 370 -11.58 8.73 3.73
CA PHE A 370 -12.49 8.91 4.86
C PHE A 370 -12.00 8.08 6.06
N PRO A 371 -12.03 8.62 7.30
CA PRO A 371 -11.49 7.90 8.44
C PRO A 371 -12.44 6.80 8.90
N VAL A 372 -11.87 5.65 9.26
CA VAL A 372 -12.55 4.61 10.04
C VAL A 372 -12.28 4.86 11.51
N LEU A 373 -13.25 5.49 12.17
CA LEU A 373 -13.16 6.00 13.52
C LEU A 373 -13.40 4.88 14.55
N PRO A 374 -12.56 4.76 15.60
CA PRO A 374 -12.75 3.79 16.68
C PRO A 374 -14.11 3.88 17.38
N ALA A 375 -14.56 2.78 17.97
CA ALA A 375 -15.84 2.72 18.68
C ALA A 375 -15.96 3.75 19.81
N LYS A 376 -14.85 4.04 20.51
CA LYS A 376 -14.77 5.02 21.60
C LYS A 376 -14.47 6.45 21.17
N THR A 377 -14.58 6.77 19.86
CA THR A 377 -14.40 8.14 19.36
C THR A 377 -15.36 9.12 20.04
N ASP A 378 -14.85 10.27 20.48
CA ASP A 378 -15.63 11.27 21.18
C ASP A 378 -16.73 11.88 20.29
N ARG A 379 -17.89 12.18 20.88
CA ARG A 379 -19.05 12.74 20.15
C ARG A 379 -18.74 14.08 19.49
N SER A 380 -17.85 14.89 20.09
CA SER A 380 -17.43 16.16 19.50
C SER A 380 -16.65 15.98 18.20
N VAL A 381 -15.89 14.89 18.06
CA VAL A 381 -15.21 14.53 16.82
C VAL A 381 -16.20 14.01 15.79
N LEU A 382 -17.11 13.11 16.20
CA LEU A 382 -18.17 12.61 15.32
C LEU A 382 -19.05 13.74 14.75
N GLY A 383 -19.29 14.79 15.55
CA GLY A 383 -20.07 15.96 15.15
C GLY A 383 -19.39 16.89 14.13
N GLN A 384 -18.12 16.66 13.78
CA GLN A 384 -17.39 17.44 12.77
C GLN A 384 -17.74 17.01 11.34
N PHE A 385 -18.24 15.79 11.16
CA PHE A 385 -18.55 15.24 9.84
C PHE A 385 -19.98 15.59 9.42
N GLN A 386 -20.17 15.80 8.12
CA GLN A 386 -21.51 15.95 7.55
C GLN A 386 -22.27 14.62 7.58
N ARG A 387 -21.55 13.49 7.49
CA ARG A 387 -22.10 12.15 7.63
C ARG A 387 -21.15 11.22 8.38
N VAL A 388 -21.71 10.45 9.31
CA VAL A 388 -21.03 9.32 9.95
C VAL A 388 -21.79 8.06 9.55
N LEU A 389 -21.13 7.18 8.80
CA LEU A 389 -21.63 5.87 8.39
C LEU A 389 -21.38 4.82 9.46
N ARG A 390 -22.20 3.78 9.47
CA ARG A 390 -22.08 2.61 10.35
C ARG A 390 -22.39 1.33 9.57
N PRO A 391 -21.98 0.15 10.08
CA PRO A 391 -22.40 -1.11 9.48
C PRO A 391 -23.92 -1.18 9.29
N GLY A 392 -24.34 -1.51 8.07
CA GLY A 392 -25.75 -1.59 7.68
C GLY A 392 -26.37 -0.29 7.15
N ASP A 393 -25.63 0.82 7.10
CA ASP A 393 -26.10 2.04 6.43
C ASP A 393 -26.11 1.91 4.90
N VAL A 394 -25.33 0.99 4.35
CA VAL A 394 -25.24 0.68 2.91
C VAL A 394 -25.47 -0.82 2.68
N ASP A 395 -26.26 -1.15 1.66
CA ASP A 395 -26.63 -2.52 1.30
C ASP A 395 -26.05 -2.98 -0.04
N SER A 396 -25.56 -2.05 -0.87
CA SER A 396 -24.84 -2.33 -2.11
C SER A 396 -23.76 -1.28 -2.44
N PRO A 397 -22.79 -1.62 -3.32
CA PRO A 397 -21.83 -0.65 -3.86
C PRO A 397 -22.47 0.54 -4.57
N GLU A 398 -23.55 0.33 -5.32
CA GLU A 398 -24.29 1.38 -6.03
C GLU A 398 -24.88 2.36 -5.03
N ARG A 399 -25.49 1.85 -3.97
CA ARG A 399 -26.08 2.67 -2.91
C ARG A 399 -25.02 3.45 -2.14
N ALA A 400 -23.88 2.81 -1.86
CA ALA A 400 -22.73 3.47 -1.25
C ALA A 400 -22.22 4.63 -2.11
N ARG A 401 -22.07 4.43 -3.43
CA ARG A 401 -21.65 5.46 -4.38
C ARG A 401 -22.63 6.65 -4.41
N GLU A 402 -23.94 6.38 -4.46
CA GLU A 402 -24.97 7.44 -4.41
C GLU A 402 -24.90 8.25 -3.12
N LEU A 403 -24.82 7.55 -1.97
CA LEU A 403 -24.78 8.18 -0.66
C LEU A 403 -23.53 9.04 -0.49
N MET A 404 -22.36 8.48 -0.79
CA MET A 404 -21.08 9.20 -0.73
C MET A 404 -21.08 10.37 -1.71
N GLY A 405 -21.65 10.18 -2.90
CA GLY A 405 -21.76 11.25 -3.89
C GLY A 405 -22.57 12.47 -3.46
N THR A 406 -23.39 12.36 -2.41
CA THR A 406 -24.10 13.52 -1.83
C THR A 406 -23.13 14.49 -1.12
N TYR A 407 -22.01 13.97 -0.61
CA TYR A 407 -21.04 14.73 0.18
C TYR A 407 -19.76 15.07 -0.60
N TYR A 408 -19.43 14.28 -1.62
CA TYR A 408 -18.33 14.53 -2.54
C TYR A 408 -18.89 15.01 -3.88
N PRO A 409 -18.92 16.33 -4.17
CA PRO A 409 -19.46 16.84 -5.43
C PRO A 409 -18.61 16.37 -6.63
N PRO A 410 -19.22 16.19 -7.81
CA PRO A 410 -18.47 15.82 -9.01
C PRO A 410 -17.52 16.96 -9.42
N ILE A 411 -16.28 16.60 -9.76
CA ILE A 411 -15.26 17.50 -10.29
C ILE A 411 -14.61 16.77 -11.48
N ASP A 412 -14.50 17.43 -12.64
CA ASP A 412 -13.76 16.87 -13.76
C ASP A 412 -12.26 16.94 -13.44
N ARG A 413 -11.68 15.80 -13.05
CA ARG A 413 -10.24 15.63 -12.85
C ARG A 413 -9.64 14.58 -13.80
N GLY A 414 -10.39 14.16 -14.82
CA GLY A 414 -10.06 13.00 -15.65
C GLY A 414 -10.44 11.67 -14.99
N THR A 415 -9.76 10.60 -15.38
CA THR A 415 -9.97 9.22 -14.88
C THR A 415 -8.92 8.78 -13.88
N ALA A 416 -7.73 9.37 -13.90
CA ALA A 416 -6.67 9.10 -12.93
C ALA A 416 -7.07 9.62 -11.54
N TRP A 417 -6.72 8.88 -10.48
CA TRP A 417 -7.02 9.34 -9.13
C TRP A 417 -6.18 10.57 -8.76
N SER A 418 -6.84 11.57 -8.19
CA SER A 418 -6.17 12.81 -7.81
C SER A 418 -6.82 13.49 -6.62
N GLN A 419 -5.98 14.08 -5.77
CA GLN A 419 -6.38 14.76 -4.55
C GLN A 419 -5.69 16.12 -4.40
N ILE A 420 -6.41 17.06 -3.79
CA ILE A 420 -5.91 18.39 -3.43
C ILE A 420 -6.18 18.57 -1.94
N VAL A 421 -5.14 18.45 -1.11
CA VAL A 421 -5.25 18.49 0.35
C VAL A 421 -4.19 19.42 0.91
N GLY A 422 -4.61 20.49 1.58
CA GLY A 422 -3.68 21.56 1.99
C GLY A 422 -2.93 22.12 0.79
N ASP A 423 -1.59 22.09 0.86
CA ASP A 423 -0.69 22.53 -0.21
C ASP A 423 -0.29 21.41 -1.18
N LEU A 424 -0.70 20.15 -0.93
CA LEU A 424 -0.40 19.02 -1.80
C LEU A 424 -1.46 18.84 -2.88
N ILE A 425 -1.01 18.78 -4.13
CA ILE A 425 -1.76 18.28 -5.27
C ILE A 425 -1.07 17.00 -5.74
N PHE A 426 -1.80 15.88 -5.73
CA PHE A 426 -1.30 14.57 -6.16
C PHE A 426 -2.22 13.97 -7.22
N ALA A 427 -1.64 13.33 -8.24
CA ALA A 427 -2.37 12.53 -9.20
C ALA A 427 -1.55 11.31 -9.62
N VAL A 428 -2.20 10.19 -9.92
CA VAL A 428 -1.52 8.91 -10.19
C VAL A 428 -2.37 8.03 -11.10
N ASN A 429 -1.71 7.25 -11.96
CA ASN A 429 -2.36 6.16 -12.66
C ASN A 429 -2.78 5.06 -11.67
N THR A 430 -4.03 4.66 -11.69
CA THR A 430 -4.67 3.82 -10.67
C THR A 430 -4.40 2.33 -10.86
N HIS A 431 -3.83 1.93 -12.00
CA HIS A 431 -3.45 0.54 -12.23
C HIS A 431 -2.10 0.22 -11.60
N GLU A 432 -2.04 -0.94 -10.95
CA GLU A 432 -0.84 -1.39 -10.23
C GLU A 432 -0.03 -2.36 -11.06
N ASN A 433 -0.66 -3.14 -11.95
CA ASN A 433 0.06 -4.02 -12.85
C ASN A 433 -0.36 -3.90 -14.32
N TRP A 434 -1.55 -3.37 -14.61
CA TRP A 434 -2.11 -3.44 -15.95
C TRP A 434 -1.89 -2.16 -16.76
N PHE A 435 -1.40 -2.28 -18.00
CA PHE A 435 -1.16 -1.11 -18.87
C PHE A 435 -2.48 -0.53 -19.40
N VAL A 436 -2.99 0.46 -18.68
CA VAL A 436 -4.18 1.23 -19.08
C VAL A 436 -3.86 2.72 -18.86
N PRO A 437 -3.89 3.54 -19.91
CA PRO A 437 -3.67 4.98 -19.75
C PRO A 437 -4.89 5.66 -19.14
N GLU A 438 -4.64 6.66 -18.30
CA GLU A 438 -5.69 7.45 -17.65
C GLU A 438 -5.46 8.94 -17.88
N GLU A 439 -6.54 9.72 -17.99
CA GLU A 439 -6.43 11.17 -18.13
C GLU A 439 -6.40 11.84 -16.74
N VAL A 440 -5.60 12.90 -16.60
CA VAL A 440 -5.63 13.79 -15.44
C VAL A 440 -5.91 15.21 -15.87
N ARG A 441 -6.73 15.93 -15.11
CA ARG A 441 -7.01 17.37 -15.27
C ARG A 441 -6.95 18.08 -13.93
N LEU A 442 -6.06 19.07 -13.80
CA LEU A 442 -5.78 19.76 -12.55
C LEU A 442 -5.76 21.28 -12.76
N GLN A 443 -6.04 22.00 -11.67
CA GLN A 443 -5.76 23.43 -11.56
C GLN A 443 -4.52 23.58 -10.69
N ILE A 444 -3.40 24.01 -11.28
CA ILE A 444 -2.11 24.15 -10.60
C ILE A 444 -1.69 25.62 -10.58
N PRO A 445 -0.84 26.06 -9.63
CA PRO A 445 -0.47 27.47 -9.58
C PRO A 445 0.33 27.89 -10.82
N ARG A 446 -0.06 29.03 -11.38
CA ARG A 446 0.46 29.54 -12.64
C ARG A 446 1.93 29.92 -12.49
N ARG A 447 2.78 29.42 -13.40
CA ARG A 447 4.21 29.78 -13.39
C ARG A 447 4.48 31.20 -13.93
N PRO A 448 5.51 31.90 -13.42
CA PRO A 448 6.00 33.14 -14.01
C PRO A 448 6.31 33.01 -15.50
N ARG A 449 6.04 34.08 -16.27
CA ARG A 449 6.32 34.17 -17.71
C ARG A 449 7.39 35.22 -17.99
N ASP A 450 7.95 35.14 -19.20
CA ASP A 450 8.90 36.11 -19.74
C ASP A 450 10.14 36.36 -18.86
N VAL A 451 10.57 35.29 -18.17
CA VAL A 451 11.82 35.26 -17.41
C VAL A 451 12.99 35.47 -18.37
N ARG A 452 13.83 36.47 -18.07
CA ARG A 452 14.93 36.92 -18.94
C ARG A 452 16.03 37.58 -18.13
N ILE A 453 17.26 37.54 -18.67
CA ILE A 453 18.42 38.23 -18.10
C ILE A 453 18.71 39.48 -18.94
N GLU A 454 18.82 40.62 -18.27
CA GLU A 454 19.15 41.91 -18.88
C GLU A 454 20.43 42.49 -18.26
N SER A 455 21.17 43.27 -19.04
CA SER A 455 22.30 44.04 -18.53
C SER A 455 21.80 45.21 -17.67
N ALA A 456 22.29 45.28 -16.44
CA ALA A 456 22.05 46.33 -15.47
C ALA A 456 23.31 47.21 -15.26
N GLY A 457 23.98 47.58 -16.35
CA GLY A 457 25.22 48.37 -16.34
C GLY A 457 26.41 47.63 -16.97
N THR A 458 27.62 48.15 -16.79
CA THR A 458 28.83 47.65 -17.49
C THR A 458 29.26 46.23 -17.10
N SER A 459 28.78 45.68 -15.98
CA SER A 459 29.14 44.33 -15.51
C SER A 459 28.11 43.64 -14.60
N GLN A 460 26.89 44.17 -14.49
CA GLN A 460 25.83 43.59 -13.65
C GLN A 460 24.73 43.00 -14.51
N LEU A 461 24.23 41.82 -14.12
CA LEU A 461 23.11 41.14 -14.76
C LEU A 461 21.90 41.14 -13.84
N ARG A 462 20.71 41.30 -14.41
CA ARG A 462 19.45 41.33 -13.69
C ARG A 462 18.48 40.34 -14.29
N LEU A 463 17.92 39.47 -13.46
CA LEU A 463 16.82 38.60 -13.84
C LEU A 463 15.52 39.39 -13.73
N ARG A 464 14.66 39.32 -14.74
CA ARG A 464 13.34 39.97 -14.79
C ARG A 464 12.27 39.00 -15.26
N TRP A 465 11.04 39.21 -14.79
CA TRP A 465 9.86 38.44 -15.17
C TRP A 465 8.61 39.30 -15.09
N ASP A 466 7.52 38.80 -15.64
CA ASP A 466 6.25 39.52 -15.68
C ASP A 466 5.40 39.18 -14.46
N LYS A 467 4.76 40.19 -13.88
CA LYS A 467 3.79 40.00 -12.79
C LYS A 467 2.42 39.60 -13.33
N ALA A 468 1.89 38.48 -12.85
CA ALA A 468 0.51 38.12 -13.09
C ALA A 468 -0.42 38.61 -11.96
N GLU A 469 -1.70 38.77 -12.28
CA GLU A 469 -2.74 38.95 -11.26
C GLU A 469 -2.77 37.71 -10.35
N GLY A 470 -2.81 37.92 -9.03
CA GLY A 470 -2.76 36.85 -8.02
C GLY A 470 -1.36 36.51 -7.50
N ASP A 471 -0.30 37.01 -8.13
CA ASP A 471 1.08 36.82 -7.63
C ASP A 471 1.35 37.68 -6.40
N ASN A 472 1.72 37.01 -5.30
CA ASN A 472 1.98 37.66 -4.02
C ASN A 472 3.47 37.85 -3.77
N ALA A 473 4.30 36.87 -4.12
CA ALA A 473 5.75 36.91 -3.99
C ALA A 473 6.41 35.90 -4.93
N TYR A 474 7.74 35.96 -5.02
CA TYR A 474 8.55 35.15 -5.91
C TYR A 474 9.75 34.55 -5.20
N ARG A 475 10.17 33.37 -5.64
CA ARG A 475 11.47 32.79 -5.30
C ARG A 475 12.35 32.72 -6.53
N VAL A 476 13.60 33.14 -6.38
CA VAL A 476 14.63 33.04 -7.41
C VAL A 476 15.49 31.82 -7.14
N TRP A 477 15.66 31.00 -8.16
CA TRP A 477 16.40 29.75 -8.11
C TRP A 477 17.62 29.83 -9.03
N ARG A 478 18.71 29.21 -8.60
CA ARG A 478 19.90 28.96 -9.42
C ARG A 478 20.14 27.47 -9.50
N THR A 479 20.57 26.99 -10.66
CA THR A 479 21.17 25.67 -10.81
C THR A 479 22.62 25.84 -11.25
N ARG A 480 23.53 25.10 -10.60
CA ARG A 480 24.95 25.01 -10.93
C ARG A 480 25.39 23.56 -10.75
N ASP A 481 25.98 22.97 -11.78
CA ASP A 481 26.42 21.57 -11.76
C ASP A 481 25.32 20.58 -11.33
N GLY A 482 24.07 20.88 -11.70
CA GLY A 482 22.89 20.08 -11.34
C GLY A 482 22.34 20.34 -9.93
N VAL A 483 23.03 21.13 -9.11
CA VAL A 483 22.57 21.49 -7.76
C VAL A 483 21.69 22.73 -7.83
N GLU A 484 20.48 22.62 -7.30
CA GLU A 484 19.52 23.72 -7.23
C GLU A 484 19.61 24.44 -5.89
N THR A 485 19.56 25.77 -5.90
CA THR A 485 19.62 26.60 -4.70
C THR A 485 18.62 27.74 -4.82
N CYS A 486 17.82 27.96 -3.77
CA CYS A 486 16.98 29.15 -3.66
C CYS A 486 17.86 30.35 -3.24
N LEU A 487 17.95 31.37 -4.07
CA LEU A 487 18.72 32.60 -3.77
C LEU A 487 17.94 33.57 -2.86
N THR A 488 16.63 33.37 -2.76
CA THR A 488 15.71 34.18 -1.96
C THR A 488 14.98 33.28 -0.96
N GLU A 489 15.67 32.84 0.09
CA GLU A 489 15.07 32.04 1.17
C GLU A 489 13.81 32.73 1.74
N ASN A 490 13.87 34.06 1.85
CA ASN A 490 12.70 34.91 2.04
C ASN A 490 12.19 35.37 0.66
N PRO A 491 10.92 35.08 0.29
CA PRO A 491 10.37 35.48 -1.00
C PRO A 491 10.42 36.99 -1.22
N THR A 492 10.64 37.42 -2.47
CA THR A 492 10.63 38.83 -2.87
C THR A 492 9.30 39.22 -3.51
N THR A 493 8.85 40.46 -3.34
CA THR A 493 7.67 41.01 -4.03
C THR A 493 8.02 41.73 -5.33
N GLU A 494 9.31 41.97 -5.56
CA GLU A 494 9.82 42.60 -6.77
C GLU A 494 9.77 41.64 -7.95
N THR A 495 9.68 42.18 -9.17
CA THR A 495 9.70 41.41 -10.43
C THR A 495 11.08 41.40 -11.09
N GLU A 496 12.09 41.74 -10.31
CA GLU A 496 13.48 41.75 -10.73
C GLU A 496 14.41 41.34 -9.59
N PHE A 497 15.54 40.72 -9.94
CA PHE A 497 16.55 40.28 -8.98
C PHE A 497 17.96 40.52 -9.54
N LEU A 498 18.80 41.20 -8.75
CA LEU A 498 20.19 41.46 -9.12
C LEU A 498 21.02 40.19 -8.91
N LEU A 499 21.64 39.69 -9.97
CA LEU A 499 22.45 38.48 -9.91
C LEU A 499 23.84 38.83 -9.37
N ALA A 500 24.34 37.98 -8.46
CA ALA A 500 25.76 37.92 -8.13
C ALA A 500 26.57 37.56 -9.40
N PRO A 501 27.92 37.69 -9.42
CA PRO A 501 28.72 37.31 -10.58
C PRO A 501 28.35 35.92 -11.10
N VAL A 502 27.88 35.88 -12.35
CA VAL A 502 27.37 34.67 -12.98
C VAL A 502 28.54 33.85 -13.49
N GLU A 503 28.59 32.58 -13.12
CA GLU A 503 29.63 31.64 -13.55
C GLU A 503 29.17 30.83 -14.77
N GLN A 504 30.14 30.22 -15.46
CA GLN A 504 29.83 29.32 -16.57
C GLN A 504 29.02 28.13 -16.06
N GLY A 505 27.85 27.89 -16.66
CA GLY A 505 26.94 26.81 -16.27
C GLY A 505 25.79 27.23 -15.35
N ASP A 506 25.79 28.46 -14.83
CA ASP A 506 24.66 29.00 -14.07
C ASP A 506 23.42 29.14 -14.96
N GLN A 507 22.29 28.62 -14.49
CA GLN A 507 20.97 28.94 -15.02
C GLN A 507 20.05 29.38 -13.89
N PHE A 508 19.07 30.24 -14.21
CA PHE A 508 18.17 30.86 -13.24
C PHE A 508 16.71 30.64 -13.60
N ALA A 509 15.87 30.42 -12.60
CA ALA A 509 14.42 30.30 -12.77
C ALA A 509 13.69 31.03 -11.64
N VAL A 510 12.39 31.27 -11.85
CA VAL A 510 11.51 31.93 -10.87
C VAL A 510 10.29 31.05 -10.63
N SER A 511 9.88 30.91 -9.37
CA SER A 511 8.56 30.39 -8.99
C SER A 511 7.76 31.50 -8.31
N ALA A 512 6.43 31.45 -8.44
CA ALA A 512 5.50 32.41 -7.83
C ALA A 512 4.76 31.76 -6.67
N ILE A 513 4.66 32.49 -5.56
CA ILE A 513 3.65 32.25 -4.52
C ILE A 513 2.39 32.99 -4.97
N THR A 514 1.41 32.25 -5.47
CA THR A 514 0.30 32.84 -6.25
C THR A 514 -1.02 32.13 -5.98
N SER A 515 -2.12 32.88 -6.00
CA SER A 515 -3.47 32.32 -6.02
C SER A 515 -3.99 32.06 -7.42
N ALA A 516 -3.28 32.52 -8.46
CA ALA A 516 -3.66 32.30 -9.84
C ALA A 516 -3.30 30.87 -10.26
N THR A 517 -4.24 30.22 -10.95
CA THR A 517 -4.04 28.86 -11.46
C THR A 517 -4.00 28.83 -12.97
N GLU A 518 -3.42 27.76 -13.52
CA GLU A 518 -3.52 27.35 -14.90
C GLU A 518 -4.05 25.92 -14.98
N GLU A 519 -4.73 25.61 -16.08
CA GLU A 519 -5.17 24.24 -16.37
C GLU A 519 -3.97 23.38 -16.77
N PHE A 520 -3.88 22.20 -16.17
CA PHE A 520 -2.91 21.18 -16.50
C PHE A 520 -3.66 19.91 -16.89
N ALA A 521 -3.37 19.37 -18.07
CA ALA A 521 -3.96 18.13 -18.54
C ALA A 521 -2.88 17.23 -19.16
N GLN A 522 -2.91 15.94 -18.81
CA GLN A 522 -1.96 14.95 -19.31
C GLN A 522 -2.59 13.54 -19.29
N THR A 523 -2.06 12.63 -20.10
CA THR A 523 -2.31 11.19 -19.97
C THR A 523 -1.22 10.59 -19.09
N LEU A 524 -1.61 9.92 -18.01
CA LEU A 524 -0.72 9.14 -17.14
C LEU A 524 -0.73 7.69 -17.60
N HIS A 525 0.44 7.18 -17.92
CA HIS A 525 0.67 5.76 -18.19
C HIS A 525 0.92 4.99 -16.89
N LEU A 526 1.01 3.66 -16.96
CA LEU A 526 1.23 2.78 -15.80
C LEU A 526 2.36 3.30 -14.89
N HIS A 527 2.08 3.37 -13.59
CA HIS A 527 2.97 3.88 -12.52
C HIS A 527 3.39 5.34 -12.61
N GLN A 528 2.90 6.10 -13.59
CA GLN A 528 3.17 7.53 -13.65
C GLN A 528 2.33 8.29 -12.63
N PHE A 529 2.95 9.28 -12.00
CA PHE A 529 2.31 10.14 -11.02
C PHE A 529 2.85 11.58 -11.10
N LEU A 530 2.06 12.51 -10.57
CA LEU A 530 2.33 13.93 -10.54
C LEU A 530 2.15 14.49 -9.14
N VAL A 531 3.03 15.40 -8.76
CA VAL A 531 3.01 16.12 -7.49
C VAL A 531 3.21 17.61 -7.77
N PHE A 532 2.31 18.44 -7.25
CA PHE A 532 2.45 19.90 -7.29
C PHE A 532 2.21 20.50 -5.91
N ASN A 533 2.82 21.67 -5.69
CA ASN A 533 2.53 22.53 -4.56
C ASN A 533 1.38 23.49 -4.97
N ARG A 534 0.38 23.66 -4.13
CA ARG A 534 -0.76 24.55 -4.37
C ARG A 534 -0.47 26.02 -4.02
N ALA A 535 0.48 26.28 -3.14
CA ALA A 535 0.86 27.62 -2.72
C ALA A 535 1.95 28.23 -3.61
N GLU A 536 2.83 27.40 -4.17
CA GLU A 536 3.95 27.83 -5.00
C GLU A 536 3.93 27.14 -6.38
N SER A 537 4.04 27.92 -7.44
CA SER A 537 4.07 27.43 -8.82
C SER A 537 5.26 26.52 -9.10
N ARG A 538 5.17 25.80 -10.21
CA ARG A 538 6.35 25.25 -10.87
C ARG A 538 7.34 26.36 -11.17
N ARG A 539 8.60 25.98 -11.34
CA ARG A 539 9.63 26.90 -11.81
C ARG A 539 9.34 27.30 -13.26
N SER A 540 9.70 28.53 -13.61
CA SER A 540 9.77 28.97 -15.00
C SER A 540 10.79 28.14 -15.80
N GLU A 541 10.84 28.36 -17.12
CA GLU A 541 12.00 27.96 -17.91
C GLU A 541 13.29 28.52 -17.27
N TRP A 542 14.34 27.72 -17.27
CA TRP A 542 15.66 28.09 -16.76
C TRP A 542 16.41 28.89 -17.82
N VAL A 543 16.92 30.06 -17.45
CA VAL A 543 17.59 31.00 -18.36
C VAL A 543 19.07 31.13 -17.99
N ASN A 544 19.97 30.94 -18.95
CA ASN A 544 21.40 31.18 -18.75
C ASN A 544 21.80 32.64 -19.10
N ALA A 545 23.05 33.03 -18.83
CA ALA A 545 23.54 34.39 -19.14
C ALA A 545 23.51 34.76 -20.64
N ALA A 546 23.49 33.78 -21.54
CA ALA A 546 23.35 33.99 -22.98
C ALA A 546 21.89 34.20 -23.41
N GLY A 547 20.93 33.99 -22.50
CA GLY A 547 19.50 34.08 -22.77
C GLY A 547 18.88 32.77 -23.26
N ASP A 548 19.63 31.68 -23.32
CA ASP A 548 19.10 30.37 -23.70
C ASP A 548 18.17 29.85 -22.60
N LYS A 549 17.06 29.24 -23.03
CA LYS A 549 16.02 28.71 -22.16
C LYS A 549 16.01 27.19 -22.15
N THR A 550 15.77 26.58 -21.00
CA THR A 550 15.65 25.13 -20.85
C THR A 550 14.55 24.78 -19.87
N GLU A 551 13.67 23.84 -20.24
CA GLU A 551 12.71 23.26 -19.30
C GLU A 551 13.43 22.27 -18.37
N ARG A 552 13.22 22.42 -17.06
CA ARG A 552 13.60 21.41 -16.07
C ARG A 552 12.52 21.33 -15.02
N PHE A 553 12.14 20.12 -14.67
CA PHE A 553 11.05 19.83 -13.75
C PHE A 553 11.61 19.35 -12.43
N ARG A 554 10.95 19.71 -11.32
CA ARG A 554 11.17 18.97 -10.07
C ARG A 554 10.67 17.55 -10.25
N PHE A 555 11.17 16.66 -9.41
CA PHE A 555 10.73 15.27 -9.36
C PHE A 555 9.20 15.18 -9.32
N ALA A 556 8.60 14.46 -10.27
CA ALA A 556 7.15 14.31 -10.43
C ALA A 556 6.34 15.60 -10.77
N GLU A 557 6.94 16.65 -11.35
CA GLU A 557 6.16 17.74 -11.98
C GLU A 557 5.83 17.51 -13.46
N SER A 558 6.44 16.49 -14.04
CA SER A 558 6.28 16.08 -15.42
C SER A 558 6.55 14.59 -15.51
N VAL A 559 5.84 13.91 -16.42
CA VAL A 559 6.04 12.49 -16.71
C VAL A 559 6.43 12.32 -18.17
N PRO A 560 7.29 11.34 -18.49
CA PRO A 560 7.70 11.10 -19.86
C PRO A 560 6.50 10.69 -20.72
N GLN A 561 6.55 11.03 -22.00
CA GLN A 561 5.59 10.49 -22.97
C GLN A 561 5.70 8.96 -23.02
N GLY A 562 4.59 8.27 -23.28
CA GLY A 562 4.57 6.82 -23.46
C GLY A 562 5.58 6.38 -24.50
N SER A 563 6.51 5.52 -24.09
CA SER A 563 7.48 4.91 -25.01
C SER A 563 6.76 3.96 -25.98
N GLU A 564 7.39 3.61 -27.10
CA GLU A 564 6.82 2.63 -28.05
C GLU A 564 6.48 1.30 -27.36
N TYR A 565 7.31 0.87 -26.40
CA TYR A 565 7.05 -0.29 -25.56
C TYR A 565 5.78 -0.14 -24.73
N VAL A 566 5.60 0.99 -24.03
CA VAL A 566 4.40 1.25 -23.20
C VAL A 566 3.15 1.25 -24.08
N LEU A 567 3.18 1.96 -25.20
CA LEU A 567 2.04 2.07 -26.11
C LEU A 567 1.66 0.70 -26.74
N GLU A 568 2.65 -0.17 -26.99
CA GLU A 568 2.39 -1.54 -27.46
C GLU A 568 1.85 -2.43 -26.34
N ALA A 569 2.38 -2.31 -25.12
CA ALA A 569 1.87 -3.01 -23.96
C ALA A 569 0.40 -2.63 -23.67
N GLU A 570 0.04 -1.34 -23.76
CA GLU A 570 -1.34 -0.87 -23.64
C GLU A 570 -2.26 -1.49 -24.70
N ARG A 571 -1.85 -1.50 -25.98
CA ARG A 571 -2.61 -2.16 -27.06
C ARG A 571 -2.81 -3.65 -26.78
N ARG A 572 -1.78 -4.31 -26.27
CA ARG A 572 -1.83 -5.74 -25.96
C ARG A 572 -2.74 -6.02 -24.75
N CYS A 573 -2.59 -5.26 -23.67
CA CYS A 573 -3.44 -5.36 -22.47
C CYS A 573 -4.92 -5.11 -22.80
N ALA A 574 -5.23 -4.15 -23.69
CA ALA A 574 -6.59 -3.89 -24.13
C ALA A 574 -7.23 -5.07 -24.89
N GLY A 575 -6.42 -5.93 -25.52
CA GLY A 575 -6.86 -7.14 -26.23
C GLY A 575 -6.88 -8.43 -25.38
N CYS A 576 -6.35 -8.39 -24.16
CA CYS A 576 -6.24 -9.58 -23.30
C CYS A 576 -7.58 -9.96 -22.64
N LEU A 577 -7.99 -11.21 -22.83
CA LEU A 577 -9.13 -11.80 -22.11
C LEU A 577 -8.82 -11.97 -20.61
N PRO A 578 -9.83 -12.13 -19.73
CA PRO A 578 -9.65 -12.34 -18.28
C PRO A 578 -8.72 -13.50 -17.90
N VAL A 579 -8.42 -14.38 -18.87
CA VAL A 579 -7.54 -15.55 -18.72
C VAL A 579 -6.18 -15.39 -19.40
N GLN A 580 -5.78 -14.15 -19.69
CA GLN A 580 -4.53 -13.79 -20.33
C GLN A 580 -3.84 -12.64 -19.59
N ASP A 581 -2.52 -12.63 -19.74
CA ASP A 581 -1.57 -11.59 -19.34
C ASP A 581 -0.51 -11.38 -20.44
N LEU A 582 0.45 -10.48 -20.22
CA LEU A 582 1.50 -10.21 -21.20
C LEU A 582 2.51 -11.36 -21.37
N THR A 583 2.43 -12.43 -20.57
CA THR A 583 3.22 -13.66 -20.82
C THR A 583 2.43 -14.71 -21.59
N SER A 584 1.11 -14.55 -21.68
CA SER A 584 0.24 -15.47 -22.40
C SER A 584 0.52 -15.44 -23.91
N PRO A 585 0.56 -16.62 -24.58
CA PRO A 585 0.84 -16.69 -26.01
C PRO A 585 -0.30 -16.01 -26.80
N PRO A 586 0.03 -15.07 -27.72
CA PRO A 586 -0.99 -14.43 -28.55
C PRO A 586 -1.63 -15.44 -29.49
N VAL A 587 -2.93 -15.27 -29.76
CA VAL A 587 -3.63 -16.05 -30.80
C VAL A 587 -3.54 -15.26 -32.09
N ALA A 588 -2.64 -15.67 -32.98
CA ALA A 588 -2.44 -15.00 -34.25
C ALA A 588 -3.67 -15.20 -35.18
N PRO A 589 -4.07 -14.20 -35.98
CA PRO A 589 -5.21 -14.33 -36.89
C PRO A 589 -5.07 -15.45 -37.93
N ASP A 590 -3.84 -15.82 -38.28
CA ASP A 590 -3.48 -16.88 -39.23
C ASP A 590 -3.30 -18.26 -38.58
N ASP A 591 -3.47 -18.37 -37.26
CA ASP A 591 -3.44 -19.66 -36.56
C ASP A 591 -4.64 -20.52 -37.02
N PRO A 592 -4.43 -21.74 -37.58
CA PRO A 592 -5.50 -22.60 -38.07
C PRO A 592 -6.48 -23.04 -36.97
N PHE A 593 -6.07 -22.93 -35.70
CA PHE A 593 -6.90 -23.23 -34.54
C PHE A 593 -7.30 -21.98 -33.73
N SER A 594 -7.14 -20.77 -34.29
CA SER A 594 -7.50 -19.51 -33.63
C SER A 594 -8.92 -19.52 -33.05
N SER A 595 -9.90 -19.97 -33.85
CA SER A 595 -11.30 -20.09 -33.40
C SER A 595 -11.49 -21.07 -32.22
N VAL A 596 -10.73 -22.18 -32.20
CA VAL A 596 -10.76 -23.15 -31.10
C VAL A 596 -10.14 -22.55 -29.84
N LYS A 597 -8.97 -21.91 -29.97
CA LYS A 597 -8.25 -21.28 -28.86
C LYS A 597 -9.08 -20.17 -28.20
N LEU A 598 -9.66 -19.28 -29.02
CA LEU A 598 -10.55 -18.22 -28.53
C LEU A 598 -11.79 -18.80 -27.83
N ALA A 599 -12.44 -19.81 -28.42
CA ALA A 599 -13.59 -20.46 -27.79
C ALA A 599 -13.24 -21.11 -26.44
N ILE A 600 -12.07 -21.74 -26.31
CA ILE A 600 -11.63 -22.31 -25.03
C ILE A 600 -11.33 -21.22 -24.01
N MET A 601 -10.66 -20.13 -24.39
CA MET A 601 -10.39 -19.02 -23.49
C MET A 601 -11.70 -18.37 -22.98
N ASP A 602 -12.72 -18.24 -23.83
CA ASP A 602 -14.06 -17.79 -23.41
C ASP A 602 -14.69 -18.76 -22.39
N HIS A 603 -14.54 -20.08 -22.59
CA HIS A 603 -15.02 -21.07 -21.64
C HIS A 603 -14.22 -21.05 -20.33
N MET A 604 -12.91 -20.80 -20.38
CA MET A 604 -12.07 -20.61 -19.19
C MET A 604 -12.51 -19.37 -18.41
N ALA A 605 -12.73 -18.24 -19.09
CA ALA A 605 -13.20 -17.00 -18.46
C ALA A 605 -14.58 -17.19 -17.81
N LYS A 606 -15.47 -17.93 -18.48
CA LYS A 606 -16.78 -18.29 -17.93
C LYS A 606 -16.69 -19.25 -16.73
N TRP A 607 -15.75 -20.20 -16.77
CA TRP A 607 -15.53 -21.08 -15.62
C TRP A 607 -14.99 -20.30 -14.42
N LYS A 608 -14.02 -19.40 -14.63
CA LYS A 608 -13.54 -18.44 -13.63
C LYS A 608 -14.71 -17.65 -13.02
N SER A 609 -15.59 -17.06 -13.84
CA SER A 609 -16.72 -16.29 -13.30
C SER A 609 -17.69 -17.13 -12.46
N PHE A 610 -17.87 -18.42 -12.75
CA PHE A 610 -18.70 -19.29 -11.91
C PHE A 610 -18.03 -19.61 -10.56
N VAL A 611 -16.72 -19.80 -10.53
CA VAL A 611 -15.97 -19.96 -9.27
C VAL A 611 -16.12 -18.71 -8.41
N GLU A 612 -15.90 -17.52 -8.98
CA GLU A 612 -15.98 -16.23 -8.28
C GLU A 612 -17.40 -15.88 -7.81
N ALA A 613 -18.43 -16.35 -8.53
CA ALA A 613 -19.83 -16.22 -8.13
C ALA A 613 -20.31 -17.29 -7.13
N GLU A 614 -19.43 -18.22 -6.74
CA GLU A 614 -19.77 -19.39 -5.92
C GLU A 614 -20.92 -20.23 -6.53
N ASP A 615 -21.00 -20.29 -7.85
CA ASP A 615 -22.05 -21.01 -8.60
C ASP A 615 -21.62 -22.44 -8.92
N LEU A 616 -21.90 -23.34 -7.99
CA LEU A 616 -21.54 -24.76 -8.14
C LEU A 616 -22.17 -25.41 -9.38
N ASP A 617 -23.42 -25.08 -9.71
CA ASP A 617 -24.09 -25.69 -10.87
C ASP A 617 -23.44 -25.20 -12.17
N GLY A 618 -23.08 -23.92 -12.23
CA GLY A 618 -22.27 -23.34 -13.30
C GLY A 618 -20.89 -24.00 -13.42
N ILE A 619 -20.16 -24.13 -12.30
CA ILE A 619 -18.85 -24.81 -12.23
C ILE A 619 -18.98 -26.24 -12.78
N MET A 620 -19.87 -27.05 -12.21
CA MET A 620 -20.02 -28.46 -12.58
C MET A 620 -20.59 -28.62 -14.00
N GLY A 621 -21.34 -27.64 -14.50
CA GLY A 621 -21.79 -27.56 -15.88
C GLY A 621 -20.64 -27.50 -16.89
N MET A 622 -19.45 -27.03 -16.51
CA MET A 622 -18.27 -26.94 -17.39
C MET A 622 -17.47 -28.24 -17.48
N TYR A 623 -17.67 -29.20 -16.55
CA TYR A 623 -16.98 -30.49 -16.55
C TYR A 623 -17.72 -31.54 -17.39
N ALA A 624 -16.96 -32.31 -18.18
CA ALA A 624 -17.47 -33.45 -18.93
C ALA A 624 -18.04 -34.54 -18.00
N ALA A 625 -19.02 -35.30 -18.47
CA ALA A 625 -19.67 -36.34 -17.65
C ALA A 625 -18.70 -37.47 -17.23
N ASP A 626 -17.72 -37.74 -18.09
CA ASP A 626 -16.63 -38.70 -17.94
C ASP A 626 -15.29 -38.02 -17.59
N TYR A 627 -15.33 -36.83 -16.96
CA TYR A 627 -14.13 -36.18 -16.44
C TYR A 627 -13.38 -37.13 -15.48
N SER A 628 -12.06 -37.22 -15.65
CA SER A 628 -11.19 -38.04 -14.81
C SER A 628 -9.81 -37.38 -14.62
N GLU A 629 -9.29 -37.48 -13.41
CA GLU A 629 -7.91 -37.15 -13.06
C GLU A 629 -7.00 -38.39 -13.17
N PRO A 630 -5.65 -38.22 -13.26
CA PRO A 630 -4.71 -39.34 -13.35
C PRO A 630 -4.76 -40.34 -12.19
N ASP A 631 -5.20 -39.91 -11.01
CA ASP A 631 -5.36 -40.75 -9.82
C ASP A 631 -6.76 -41.38 -9.68
N GLY A 632 -7.60 -41.25 -10.71
CA GLY A 632 -8.91 -41.90 -10.80
C GLY A 632 -10.06 -41.11 -10.17
N ARG A 633 -9.81 -39.90 -9.67
CA ARG A 633 -10.89 -39.02 -9.18
C ARG A 633 -11.72 -38.47 -10.33
N GLY A 634 -13.03 -38.46 -10.14
CA GLY A 634 -14.02 -38.04 -11.13
C GLY A 634 -14.68 -36.72 -10.81
N LYS A 635 -15.72 -36.40 -11.58
CA LYS A 635 -16.50 -35.17 -11.46
C LYS A 635 -17.15 -34.99 -10.07
N ASP A 636 -17.53 -36.09 -9.43
CA ASP A 636 -18.10 -36.15 -8.09
C ASP A 636 -17.15 -35.64 -7.00
N TRP A 637 -15.85 -35.93 -7.14
CA TRP A 637 -14.82 -35.44 -6.21
C TRP A 637 -14.63 -33.93 -6.28
N VAL A 638 -14.66 -33.36 -7.49
CA VAL A 638 -14.57 -31.91 -7.69
C VAL A 638 -15.78 -31.21 -7.06
N GLU A 639 -16.98 -31.75 -7.27
CA GLU A 639 -18.20 -31.20 -6.67
C GLU A 639 -18.14 -31.23 -5.14
N ALA A 640 -17.72 -32.36 -4.57
CA ALA A 640 -17.57 -32.51 -3.13
C ALA A 640 -16.53 -31.53 -2.57
N ALA A 641 -15.41 -31.30 -3.27
CA ALA A 641 -14.40 -30.34 -2.86
C ALA A 641 -14.96 -28.90 -2.81
N PHE A 642 -15.64 -28.42 -3.85
CA PHE A 642 -16.25 -27.09 -3.83
C PHE A 642 -17.34 -26.95 -2.77
N ARG A 643 -18.20 -27.97 -2.58
CA ARG A 643 -19.26 -27.96 -1.54
C ARG A 643 -18.70 -27.86 -0.12
N LEU A 644 -17.54 -28.46 0.13
CA LEU A 644 -16.89 -28.48 1.44
C LEU A 644 -16.11 -27.22 1.77
N VAL A 645 -15.98 -26.32 0.81
CA VAL A 645 -15.10 -25.18 0.88
C VAL A 645 -15.87 -23.87 0.78
N LEU A 646 -16.83 -23.78 -0.14
CA LEU A 646 -17.65 -22.59 -0.31
C LEU A 646 -18.64 -22.46 0.85
N ARG A 647 -18.53 -21.37 1.61
CA ARG A 647 -19.29 -21.13 2.84
C ARG A 647 -20.79 -21.21 2.63
N ARG A 648 -21.30 -20.68 1.51
CA ARG A 648 -22.72 -20.71 1.14
C ARG A 648 -23.35 -22.11 1.20
N TYR A 649 -22.58 -23.16 0.91
CA TYR A 649 -23.05 -24.54 0.93
C TYR A 649 -22.90 -25.22 2.30
N MET A 650 -22.09 -24.64 3.20
CA MET A 650 -21.85 -25.13 4.56
C MET A 650 -22.78 -24.48 5.61
N GLU A 651 -23.19 -23.23 5.41
CA GLU A 651 -23.89 -22.42 6.43
C GLU A 651 -25.11 -23.11 7.04
N SER A 652 -25.97 -23.70 6.22
CA SER A 652 -27.19 -24.36 6.71
C SER A 652 -26.88 -25.57 7.59
N GLN A 653 -25.79 -26.30 7.31
CA GLN A 653 -25.40 -27.50 8.07
C GLN A 653 -24.74 -27.15 9.40
N PHE A 654 -24.09 -25.98 9.48
CA PHE A 654 -23.36 -25.53 10.66
C PHE A 654 -24.02 -24.34 11.38
N ALA A 655 -25.28 -24.04 11.11
CA ALA A 655 -26.02 -22.91 11.69
C ALA A 655 -25.97 -22.87 13.23
N ARG A 656 -25.93 -24.05 13.89
CA ARG A 656 -25.76 -24.14 15.35
C ARG A 656 -24.38 -23.65 15.81
N LEU A 657 -23.30 -24.06 15.13
CA LEU A 657 -21.93 -23.61 15.45
C LEU A 657 -21.79 -22.10 15.21
N VAL A 658 -22.34 -21.59 14.11
CA VAL A 658 -22.36 -20.14 13.83
C VAL A 658 -23.08 -19.38 14.95
N LYS A 659 -24.23 -19.88 15.42
CA LYS A 659 -24.97 -19.25 16.51
C LYS A 659 -24.20 -19.28 17.84
N GLU A 660 -23.51 -20.37 18.12
CA GLU A 660 -22.82 -20.60 19.40
C GLU A 660 -21.45 -19.92 19.46
N TRP A 661 -20.63 -20.07 18.42
CA TRP A 661 -19.23 -19.63 18.37
C TRP A 661 -19.00 -18.42 17.47
N GLY A 662 -20.01 -18.00 16.70
CA GLY A 662 -19.89 -16.85 15.79
C GLY A 662 -19.02 -17.10 14.56
N ALA A 663 -18.60 -18.35 14.33
CA ALA A 663 -17.59 -18.75 13.37
C ALA A 663 -18.06 -19.91 12.46
N LEU A 664 -17.63 -19.90 11.20
CA LEU A 664 -17.76 -21.02 10.27
C LEU A 664 -16.56 -21.06 9.33
N PRO A 665 -15.71 -22.11 9.36
CA PRO A 665 -14.64 -22.25 8.38
C PRO A 665 -15.27 -22.49 7.00
N GLY A 666 -15.07 -21.55 6.09
CA GLY A 666 -15.55 -21.62 4.71
C GLY A 666 -15.20 -20.36 3.94
N TRP A 667 -14.99 -20.51 2.64
CA TRP A 667 -14.60 -19.45 1.72
C TRP A 667 -15.78 -18.54 1.39
N ARG A 668 -15.51 -17.25 1.34
CA ARG A 668 -16.40 -16.23 0.79
C ARG A 668 -15.67 -15.42 -0.26
N ASN A 669 -16.42 -14.97 -1.25
CA ASN A 669 -15.97 -14.02 -2.27
C ASN A 669 -14.64 -14.45 -2.91
N PRO A 670 -14.52 -15.69 -3.43
CA PRO A 670 -13.27 -16.15 -4.01
C PRO A 670 -12.89 -15.28 -5.21
N ALA A 671 -11.60 -15.00 -5.34
CA ALA A 671 -10.99 -14.41 -6.52
C ALA A 671 -10.07 -15.44 -7.16
N PHE A 672 -10.01 -15.43 -8.49
CA PHE A 672 -9.37 -16.52 -9.21
C PHE A 672 -8.55 -16.06 -10.41
N ARG A 673 -7.25 -16.29 -10.35
CA ARG A 673 -6.30 -16.03 -11.43
C ARG A 673 -6.11 -17.31 -12.24
N LEU A 674 -6.66 -17.32 -13.46
CA LEU A 674 -6.55 -18.43 -14.40
C LEU A 674 -5.90 -17.95 -15.69
N LEU A 675 -4.62 -18.24 -15.92
CA LEU A 675 -3.86 -17.66 -17.02
C LEU A 675 -3.30 -18.71 -17.96
N VAL A 676 -3.50 -18.52 -19.27
CA VAL A 676 -2.91 -19.39 -20.30
C VAL A 676 -1.39 -19.19 -20.35
N ARG A 677 -0.61 -20.26 -20.24
CA ARG A 677 0.85 -20.23 -20.40
C ARG A 677 1.29 -20.90 -21.69
N GLU A 678 0.65 -22.01 -22.06
CA GLU A 678 1.05 -22.78 -23.23
C GLU A 678 -0.13 -23.56 -23.82
N TRP A 679 -0.21 -23.61 -25.15
CA TRP A 679 -1.08 -24.54 -25.87
C TRP A 679 -0.29 -25.80 -26.21
N LYS A 680 -0.41 -26.87 -25.40
CA LYS A 680 0.37 -28.11 -25.56
C LYS A 680 -0.06 -28.92 -26.78
N SER A 681 -1.37 -29.01 -27.02
CA SER A 681 -1.94 -29.61 -28.23
C SER A 681 -3.31 -29.00 -28.51
N VAL A 682 -3.64 -28.82 -29.79
CA VAL A 682 -4.95 -28.29 -30.22
C VAL A 682 -5.40 -29.02 -31.47
N THR A 683 -6.65 -29.47 -31.45
CA THR A 683 -7.37 -30.02 -32.60
C THR A 683 -8.76 -29.36 -32.68
N ASN A 684 -9.58 -29.74 -33.66
CA ASN A 684 -10.95 -29.22 -33.75
C ASN A 684 -11.88 -29.69 -32.63
N ASP A 685 -11.52 -30.78 -31.94
CA ASP A 685 -12.39 -31.46 -30.97
C ASP A 685 -11.74 -31.61 -29.59
N THR A 686 -10.43 -31.41 -29.46
CA THR A 686 -9.68 -31.52 -28.21
C THR A 686 -8.61 -30.44 -28.10
N ALA A 687 -8.26 -30.06 -26.87
CA ALA A 687 -7.08 -29.24 -26.61
C ALA A 687 -6.49 -29.54 -25.23
N GLU A 688 -5.19 -29.35 -25.09
CA GLU A 688 -4.48 -29.36 -23.82
C GLU A 688 -3.80 -28.01 -23.61
N VAL A 689 -4.11 -27.37 -22.49
CA VAL A 689 -3.64 -26.02 -22.17
C VAL A 689 -2.91 -26.06 -20.84
N LEU A 690 -1.66 -25.63 -20.80
CA LEU A 690 -0.97 -25.32 -19.56
C LEU A 690 -1.49 -23.98 -19.05
N VAL A 691 -1.96 -23.97 -17.81
CA VAL A 691 -2.46 -22.77 -17.16
C VAL A 691 -1.76 -22.56 -15.83
N VAL A 692 -1.66 -21.30 -15.42
CA VAL A 692 -1.53 -20.94 -14.00
C VAL A 692 -2.94 -20.82 -13.43
N ALA A 693 -3.20 -21.49 -12.32
CA ALA A 693 -4.45 -21.45 -11.58
C ALA A 693 -4.13 -21.17 -10.11
N HIS A 694 -4.38 -19.93 -9.70
CA HIS A 694 -4.20 -19.46 -8.32
C HIS A 694 -5.53 -18.87 -7.85
N MET A 695 -6.05 -19.38 -6.74
CA MET A 695 -7.29 -18.95 -6.14
C MET A 695 -7.05 -18.49 -4.72
N TRP A 696 -7.77 -17.45 -4.34
CA TRP A 696 -7.85 -17.04 -2.97
C TRP A 696 -9.26 -16.70 -2.52
N ALA A 697 -9.51 -16.86 -1.23
CA ALA A 697 -10.79 -16.50 -0.64
C ALA A 697 -10.64 -16.13 0.84
N GLY A 698 -11.52 -15.24 1.29
CA GLY A 698 -11.56 -14.84 2.69
C GLY A 698 -12.10 -15.95 3.58
N GLY A 699 -11.44 -16.15 4.72
CA GLY A 699 -11.92 -16.98 5.83
C GLY A 699 -12.76 -16.24 6.87
N GLY A 700 -12.70 -14.91 6.88
CA GLY A 700 -13.27 -14.05 7.91
C GLY A 700 -12.30 -13.75 9.07
N PRO A 701 -12.72 -12.92 10.03
CA PRO A 701 -11.95 -12.50 11.20
C PRO A 701 -11.60 -13.65 12.17
N GLU A 702 -12.07 -14.87 11.92
CA GLU A 702 -11.80 -16.05 12.74
C GLU A 702 -10.48 -16.76 12.40
N MET A 703 -9.88 -16.45 11.25
CA MET A 703 -8.60 -17.00 10.76
C MET A 703 -7.52 -15.92 10.82
N GLU A 704 -6.22 -16.21 10.99
CA GLU A 704 -5.17 -15.16 11.01
C GLU A 704 -5.12 -14.37 9.68
N PRO A 705 -4.59 -13.13 9.63
CA PRO A 705 -4.68 -12.31 8.42
C PRO A 705 -3.81 -12.88 7.28
N SER A 706 -2.68 -13.49 7.65
CA SER A 706 -1.84 -14.31 6.78
C SER A 706 -2.50 -15.63 6.34
N ASP A 707 -3.62 -16.02 6.95
CA ASP A 707 -4.33 -17.28 6.68
C ASP A 707 -5.44 -17.14 5.64
N MET A 708 -5.36 -16.13 4.78
CA MET A 708 -6.20 -16.12 3.60
C MET A 708 -5.97 -17.41 2.81
N PHE A 709 -7.06 -18.01 2.33
CA PHE A 709 -7.01 -19.35 1.75
C PHE A 709 -6.39 -19.30 0.35
N ASN A 710 -5.08 -19.46 0.24
CA ASN A 710 -4.37 -19.57 -1.03
C ASN A 710 -4.34 -21.01 -1.55
N HIS A 711 -4.74 -21.20 -2.80
CA HIS A 711 -4.80 -22.50 -3.45
C HIS A 711 -4.16 -22.47 -4.86
N PRO A 712 -3.30 -23.44 -5.21
CA PRO A 712 -2.98 -24.66 -4.46
C PRO A 712 -1.93 -24.46 -3.34
N PHE A 713 -2.23 -24.99 -2.15
CA PHE A 713 -1.31 -24.94 -1.01
C PHE A 713 -0.20 -25.98 -1.14
N GLY A 714 1.07 -25.57 -1.02
CA GLY A 714 2.23 -26.47 -1.02
C GLY A 714 2.45 -27.24 -2.32
N ARG A 715 1.82 -26.83 -3.43
CA ARG A 715 1.98 -27.41 -4.77
C ARG A 715 2.16 -26.28 -5.80
N PRO A 716 2.75 -26.55 -6.97
CA PRO A 716 2.84 -25.53 -8.02
C PRO A 716 1.46 -25.02 -8.47
N HIS A 717 1.37 -23.72 -8.77
CA HIS A 717 0.16 -23.10 -9.32
C HIS A 717 -0.14 -23.50 -10.77
N THR A 718 0.65 -24.40 -11.38
CA THR A 718 0.49 -24.82 -12.77
C THR A 718 -0.32 -26.12 -12.89
N THR A 719 -1.23 -26.15 -13.85
CA THR A 719 -2.00 -27.36 -14.20
C THR A 719 -2.25 -27.45 -15.70
N VAL A 720 -2.30 -28.67 -16.23
CA VAL A 720 -2.75 -28.92 -17.60
C VAL A 720 -4.25 -29.14 -17.60
N MET A 721 -5.01 -28.22 -18.19
CA MET A 721 -6.43 -28.36 -18.44
C MET A 721 -6.68 -28.98 -19.81
N ARG A 722 -7.36 -30.14 -19.82
CA ARG A 722 -7.75 -30.85 -21.04
C ARG A 722 -9.20 -30.51 -21.38
N TRP A 723 -9.42 -30.03 -22.59
CA TRP A 723 -10.72 -29.63 -23.12
C TRP A 723 -11.16 -30.57 -24.22
N ARG A 724 -12.46 -30.86 -24.26
CA ARG A 724 -13.09 -31.66 -25.32
C ARG A 724 -14.39 -31.02 -25.78
N ARG A 725 -14.60 -31.01 -27.08
CA ARG A 725 -15.84 -30.54 -27.70
C ARG A 725 -16.93 -31.60 -27.53
N THR A 726 -18.09 -31.15 -27.07
CA THR A 726 -19.30 -31.97 -26.91
C THR A 726 -20.47 -31.31 -27.62
N ASN A 727 -21.62 -31.99 -27.67
CA ASN A 727 -22.87 -31.40 -28.18
C ASN A 727 -23.33 -30.18 -27.36
N GLN A 728 -22.78 -29.99 -26.15
CA GLN A 728 -23.08 -28.87 -25.25
C GLN A 728 -21.94 -27.83 -25.21
N GLY A 729 -21.05 -27.81 -26.20
CA GLY A 729 -19.88 -26.93 -26.24
C GLY A 729 -18.61 -27.57 -25.67
N TRP A 730 -17.60 -26.76 -25.38
CA TRP A 730 -16.33 -27.21 -24.81
C TRP A 730 -16.49 -27.54 -23.32
N LYS A 731 -15.95 -28.69 -22.91
CA LYS A 731 -15.99 -29.18 -21.53
C LYS A 731 -14.59 -29.55 -21.03
N ILE A 732 -14.36 -29.35 -19.74
CA ILE A 732 -13.15 -29.81 -19.04
C ILE A 732 -13.23 -31.34 -18.92
N ALA A 733 -12.31 -32.04 -19.58
CA ALA A 733 -12.22 -33.50 -19.61
C ALA A 733 -11.21 -34.05 -18.60
N GLY A 734 -10.25 -33.23 -18.15
CA GLY A 734 -9.27 -33.63 -17.14
C GLY A 734 -8.38 -32.46 -16.71
N THR A 735 -7.79 -32.58 -15.52
CA THR A 735 -6.77 -31.66 -14.98
C THR A 735 -5.58 -32.44 -14.44
N ASP A 736 -4.37 -31.93 -14.63
CA ASP A 736 -3.14 -32.58 -14.14
C ASP A 736 -2.03 -31.58 -13.78
N PRO A 737 -1.67 -31.44 -12.48
CA PRO A 737 -2.35 -32.05 -11.34
C PRO A 737 -3.78 -31.53 -11.19
N ALA A 738 -4.57 -32.21 -10.35
CA ALA A 738 -5.83 -31.68 -9.86
C ALA A 738 -5.68 -30.24 -9.41
N PHE A 739 -6.65 -29.40 -9.79
CA PHE A 739 -6.77 -28.08 -9.21
C PHE A 739 -7.16 -28.26 -7.73
N LEU A 740 -8.44 -28.27 -7.39
CA LEU A 740 -8.90 -28.40 -6.02
C LEU A 740 -8.97 -29.87 -5.58
N ARG A 741 -8.37 -30.21 -4.45
CA ARG A 741 -8.49 -31.52 -3.80
C ARG A 741 -9.15 -31.36 -2.42
N ILE A 742 -9.95 -32.35 -2.00
CA ILE A 742 -10.52 -32.35 -0.64
C ILE A 742 -9.42 -32.32 0.42
N GLU A 743 -8.29 -32.97 0.17
CA GLU A 743 -7.16 -33.02 1.09
C GLU A 743 -6.55 -31.63 1.33
N ASP A 744 -6.60 -30.74 0.34
CA ASP A 744 -6.13 -29.35 0.48
C ASP A 744 -6.98 -28.55 1.50
N THR A 745 -8.18 -29.05 1.84
CA THR A 745 -9.14 -28.37 2.72
C THR A 745 -9.00 -28.74 4.20
N ALA A 746 -8.19 -29.76 4.52
CA ALA A 746 -8.07 -30.32 5.86
C ALA A 746 -7.20 -29.46 6.80
N ILE A 747 -6.21 -28.74 6.27
CA ILE A 747 -5.22 -27.96 7.05
C ILE A 747 -5.85 -26.74 7.75
N PHE A 748 -6.84 -26.12 7.12
CA PHE A 748 -7.51 -24.93 7.63
C PHE A 748 -8.49 -25.19 8.78
N ARG A 749 -8.76 -26.47 9.09
CA ARG A 749 -9.67 -26.85 10.18
C ARG A 749 -8.99 -26.88 11.56
N PHE A 750 -7.66 -26.76 11.62
CA PHE A 750 -6.90 -27.01 12.86
C PHE A 750 -5.95 -25.88 13.30
N ARG A 751 -5.77 -24.80 12.52
CA ARG A 751 -5.02 -23.60 12.95
C ARG A 751 -5.91 -22.59 13.70
N TYR A 752 -6.74 -23.08 14.61
CA TYR A 752 -7.43 -22.18 15.54
C TYR A 752 -6.37 -21.60 16.47
N GLN A 753 -6.27 -20.28 16.48
CA GLN A 753 -5.27 -19.50 17.23
C GLN A 753 -5.05 -20.08 18.63
N GLY A 754 -3.78 -20.37 18.91
CA GLY A 754 -3.32 -20.76 20.24
C GLY A 754 -3.76 -19.72 21.25
N TRP A 755 -4.52 -20.19 22.23
CA TRP A 755 -4.78 -19.50 23.48
C TRP A 755 -3.49 -19.28 24.27
#